data_AF-A0A1Y0N4L1-F1
#
_entry.id   AF-A0A1Y0N4L1-F1
#
_cell.length_a   1.000
_cell.length_b   1.000
_cell.length_c   1.000
_cell.angle_alpha   90.00
_cell.angle_beta   90.00
_cell.angle_gamma   90.00
#
_symmetry.space_group_name_H-M   'P 1'
#
loop_
_entity.id
_entity.type
_entity.pdbx_description
1 polymer ?
#
loop_
_entity_poly.entity_id
_entity_poly.type
_entity_poly.pdbx_seq_one_letter_code
_entity_poly.pdbx_strand_id
1 'polypeptide(L)'
;MTQTPATNSGYDKLSLRKVTYRSRPVEVSVEISDRAQTITTLEGPVQCKAGDAIVTGVIGERYPVPAGKFQQKFAPLLETKPNASGKYTKCIKVVQAAQLHESMSVPLDGDQGVLDGNPGDWCVWYSDTDVAIVAGNIFSNLYETDSVTVYIELSKDLTQEEKNSALGVIHSLDVALENTTIVYCEEFQHSTAEHPIWFRLVNSISGDTNIVPSVLEISIESFTFNGSGSSMINLLKKATGSEGVWGFTLRKLSSLLNLSEIGGKEDTGERIVSWHLAATEKFNANLKANWNGKFPHFVAKREESIEPSGLKKAWRFGAISDKLAGESQDKWQRLVLATTKELALEPLWKRLQSTPQTLIGLSLFAAIMLAAFSEFGSACDLTDPLGFEFCANNAWEHWAGPTFFFAYLIALGLAWIRYAMAKTKQWEIQHQDYRLLAECIRVLHVRTLLGQPTCPACDLPLAEHTDSGWVRLALQSIYHDACKAGLQIDQDTSKKASHALGSFIKDQIEYHEDTLIDRREKAVRRLTICSRFCFRFFVFVLLAITADVVSEVLLRKSILSPMMEHVALVCLVLGLGGWGGVRKVLETFALEQEIQRGNLVLSYLATAEKIGTSAAILESADYFLQDQAHWHALHRSKPIEAATGG
;
A
#
# COMPACT_ATOMS: atom_id res chain seq x y z
N MET A 1 0.47 32.13 -50.96
CA MET A 1 -0.48 31.31 -50.20
C MET A 1 0.32 30.22 -49.52
N THR A 2 0.72 30.47 -48.28
CA THR A 2 1.37 29.52 -47.39
C THR A 2 0.35 28.46 -46.99
N GLN A 3 0.54 27.23 -47.46
CA GLN A 3 -0.24 26.09 -46.99
C GLN A 3 0.10 25.85 -45.52
N THR A 4 -0.89 26.03 -44.66
CA THR A 4 -0.89 25.51 -43.30
C THR A 4 -0.75 23.98 -43.38
N PRO A 5 0.19 23.35 -42.68
CA PRO A 5 0.30 21.89 -42.69
C PRO A 5 -1.00 21.33 -42.12
N ALA A 6 -1.59 20.36 -42.84
CA ALA A 6 -2.74 19.62 -42.35
C ALA A 6 -2.41 19.07 -40.96
N THR A 7 -3.19 19.46 -39.96
CA THR A 7 -3.18 18.86 -38.63
C THR A 7 -3.35 17.35 -38.80
N ASN A 8 -2.29 16.59 -38.54
CA ASN A 8 -2.25 15.14 -38.63
C ASN A 8 -3.23 14.54 -37.61
N SER A 9 -4.48 14.35 -38.02
CA SER A 9 -5.55 13.83 -37.15
C SER A 9 -5.23 12.45 -36.56
N GLY A 10 -4.35 11.67 -37.19
CA GLY A 10 -3.84 10.41 -36.65
C GLY A 10 -2.82 10.59 -35.52
N TYR A 11 -1.97 11.62 -35.57
CA TYR A 11 -0.97 11.89 -34.53
C TYR A 11 -1.63 12.42 -33.25
N ASP A 12 -2.62 13.30 -33.39
CA ASP A 12 -3.41 13.80 -32.26
C ASP A 12 -4.19 12.67 -31.57
N LYS A 13 -4.78 11.74 -32.34
CA LYS A 13 -5.44 10.54 -31.81
C LYS A 13 -4.49 9.60 -31.08
N LEU A 14 -3.27 9.42 -31.59
CA LEU A 14 -2.27 8.58 -30.93
C LEU A 14 -1.76 9.23 -29.63
N SER A 15 -1.69 10.56 -29.58
CA SER A 15 -1.29 11.31 -28.39
C SER A 15 -2.23 11.11 -27.19
N LEU A 16 -3.52 10.85 -27.45
CA LEU A 16 -4.52 10.52 -26.43
C LEU A 16 -4.35 9.11 -25.83
N ARG A 17 -3.50 8.27 -26.43
CA ARG A 17 -3.20 6.90 -25.98
C ARG A 17 -1.82 6.76 -25.35
N LYS A 18 -1.17 7.88 -25.04
CA LYS A 18 0.16 7.88 -24.42
C LYS A 18 0.09 7.28 -23.03
N VAL A 19 0.94 6.29 -22.81
CA VAL A 19 1.10 5.57 -21.55
C VAL A 19 2.53 5.81 -21.07
N THR A 20 2.72 5.97 -19.76
CA THR A 20 4.06 6.20 -19.19
C THR A 20 4.83 4.87 -19.05
N TYR A 21 6.03 4.83 -19.63
CA TYR A 21 6.97 3.73 -19.53
C TYR A 21 8.30 4.21 -18.99
N ARG A 22 9.14 3.28 -18.53
CA ARG A 22 10.56 3.50 -18.31
C ARG A 22 11.39 2.57 -19.18
N SER A 23 12.53 3.05 -19.66
CA SER A 23 13.49 2.19 -20.36
C SER A 23 14.22 1.28 -19.38
N ARG A 24 14.47 0.04 -19.79
CA ARG A 24 15.32 -0.90 -19.05
C ARG A 24 16.80 -0.54 -19.23
N PRO A 25 17.65 -0.78 -18.21
CA PRO A 25 19.09 -0.74 -18.38
C PRO A 25 19.49 -1.92 -19.26
N VAL A 26 20.02 -1.61 -20.44
CA VAL A 26 20.41 -2.60 -21.45
C VAL A 26 21.83 -2.29 -21.89
N GLU A 27 22.68 -3.30 -21.88
CA GLU A 27 24.02 -3.19 -22.43
C GLU A 27 23.96 -3.16 -23.96
N VAL A 28 24.66 -2.22 -24.55
CA VAL A 28 24.73 -2.02 -26.00
C VAL A 28 26.18 -1.84 -26.43
N SER A 29 26.46 -2.23 -27.67
CA SER A 29 27.74 -1.91 -28.31
C SER A 29 27.60 -0.62 -29.09
N VAL A 30 28.59 0.26 -28.97
CA VAL A 30 28.57 1.59 -29.59
C VAL A 30 29.81 1.78 -30.44
N GLU A 31 29.61 2.26 -31.66
CA GLU A 31 30.64 2.74 -32.58
C GLU A 31 30.47 4.24 -32.78
N ILE A 32 31.51 5.05 -32.51
CA ILE A 32 31.47 6.48 -32.83
C ILE A 32 31.86 6.66 -34.29
N SER A 33 30.94 7.20 -35.09
CA SER A 33 31.11 7.36 -36.53
C SER A 33 32.18 8.39 -36.84
N ASP A 34 33.14 8.06 -37.71
CA ASP A 34 34.19 8.98 -38.17
C ASP A 34 33.77 9.81 -39.40
N ARG A 35 32.69 9.40 -40.07
CA ARG A 35 32.16 10.01 -41.30
C ARG A 35 30.65 10.13 -41.30
N ALA A 36 30.14 11.00 -42.17
CA ALA A 36 28.70 11.04 -42.45
C ALA A 36 28.29 9.82 -43.28
N GLN A 37 27.21 9.16 -42.89
CA GLN A 37 26.67 7.98 -43.57
C GLN A 37 25.18 7.82 -43.28
N THR A 38 24.47 7.09 -44.13
CA THR A 38 23.08 6.68 -43.86
C THR A 38 23.08 5.27 -43.26
N ILE A 39 22.43 5.12 -42.11
CA ILE A 39 22.25 3.84 -41.44
C ILE A 39 20.85 3.32 -41.79
N THR A 40 20.78 2.09 -42.30
CA THR A 40 19.51 1.39 -42.50
C THR A 40 19.04 0.85 -41.16
N THR A 41 17.98 1.45 -40.59
CA THR A 41 17.30 0.93 -39.39
C THR A 41 16.13 0.03 -39.81
N LEU A 42 15.43 -0.57 -38.83
CA LEU A 42 14.26 -1.40 -39.11
C LEU A 42 13.07 -0.58 -39.61
N GLU A 43 13.00 0.67 -39.18
CA GLU A 43 11.90 1.61 -39.42
C GLU A 43 12.18 2.57 -40.60
N GLY A 44 13.42 2.60 -41.11
CA GLY A 44 13.78 3.42 -42.27
C GLY A 44 15.26 3.83 -42.33
N PRO A 45 15.70 4.46 -43.43
CA PRO A 45 17.04 5.03 -43.51
C PRO A 45 17.15 6.31 -42.65
N VAL A 46 18.16 6.37 -41.77
CA VAL A 46 18.41 7.52 -40.89
C VAL A 46 19.82 8.07 -41.14
N GLN A 47 19.93 9.40 -41.20
CA GLN A 47 21.22 10.08 -41.40
C GLN A 47 22.07 10.06 -40.12
N CYS A 48 23.36 9.73 -40.26
CA CYS A 48 24.36 9.72 -39.20
C CYS A 48 25.51 10.66 -39.58
N LYS A 49 25.85 11.61 -38.71
CA LYS A 49 26.96 12.56 -38.93
C LYS A 49 28.26 12.01 -38.32
N ALA A 50 29.40 12.55 -38.77
CA ALA A 50 30.66 12.30 -38.08
C ALA A 50 30.56 12.78 -36.62
N GLY A 51 30.98 11.93 -35.68
CA GLY A 51 30.87 12.13 -34.23
C GLY A 51 29.60 11.55 -33.60
N ASP A 52 28.58 11.19 -34.39
CA ASP A 52 27.39 10.51 -33.86
C ASP A 52 27.72 9.07 -33.44
N ALA A 53 26.97 8.57 -32.47
CA ALA A 53 27.10 7.21 -31.99
C ALA A 53 26.18 6.27 -32.78
N ILE A 54 26.73 5.23 -33.40
CA ILE A 54 25.97 4.13 -33.99
C ILE A 54 25.82 3.06 -32.91
N VAL A 55 24.60 2.86 -32.45
CA VAL A 55 24.27 1.92 -31.39
C VAL A 55 23.81 0.62 -32.02
N THR A 56 24.35 -0.50 -31.54
CA THR A 56 23.85 -1.85 -31.82
C THR A 56 22.95 -2.29 -30.67
N GLY A 57 21.68 -2.50 -30.96
CA GLY A 57 20.66 -2.90 -30.00
C GLY A 57 20.59 -4.40 -29.75
N VAL A 58 19.52 -4.84 -29.08
CA VAL A 58 19.41 -6.16 -28.44
C VAL A 58 19.24 -7.31 -29.43
N ILE A 59 18.72 -7.03 -30.62
CA ILE A 59 18.54 -8.02 -31.68
C ILE A 59 19.52 -7.79 -32.85
N GLY A 60 20.55 -6.96 -32.63
CA GLY A 60 21.57 -6.62 -33.62
C GLY A 60 21.18 -5.47 -34.56
N GLU A 61 20.04 -4.82 -34.31
CA GLU A 61 19.61 -3.63 -35.02
C GLU A 61 20.61 -2.49 -34.81
N ARG A 62 20.84 -1.67 -35.85
CA ARG A 62 21.75 -0.52 -35.78
C ARG A 62 20.97 0.76 -36.00
N TYR A 63 21.21 1.75 -35.15
CA TYR A 63 20.60 3.07 -35.28
C TYR A 63 21.55 4.17 -34.82
N PRO A 64 21.56 5.34 -35.50
CA PRO A 64 22.40 6.46 -35.10
C PRO A 64 21.75 7.24 -33.95
N VAL A 65 22.58 7.74 -33.04
CA VAL A 65 22.23 8.60 -31.93
C VAL A 65 23.11 9.84 -32.00
N PRO A 66 22.52 11.05 -32.12
CA PRO A 66 23.29 12.28 -32.19
C PRO A 66 24.24 12.45 -31.01
N ALA A 67 25.46 12.93 -31.25
CA ALA A 67 26.50 13.07 -30.23
C ALA A 67 26.02 13.79 -28.95
N GLY A 68 25.25 14.89 -29.12
CA GLY A 68 24.70 15.66 -28.00
C GLY A 68 23.63 14.93 -27.18
N LYS A 69 22.93 13.96 -27.78
CA LYS A 69 21.94 13.10 -27.10
C LYS A 69 22.59 11.85 -26.50
N PHE A 70 23.72 11.38 -27.04
CA PHE A 70 24.35 10.13 -26.66
C PHE A 70 24.69 10.06 -25.17
N GLN A 71 25.40 11.06 -24.64
CA GLN A 71 25.80 11.09 -23.22
C GLN A 71 24.61 11.15 -22.25
N GLN A 72 23.46 11.64 -22.71
CA GLN A 72 22.24 11.66 -21.90
C GLN A 72 21.51 10.31 -21.91
N LYS A 73 21.71 9.51 -22.97
CA LYS A 73 21.02 8.24 -23.18
C LYS A 73 21.85 7.04 -22.76
N PHE A 74 23.18 7.16 -22.65
CA PHE A 74 24.08 6.04 -22.38
C PHE A 74 25.21 6.41 -21.41
N ALA A 75 25.51 5.50 -20.49
CA ALA A 75 26.64 5.58 -19.57
C ALA A 75 27.69 4.52 -19.94
N PRO A 76 28.99 4.85 -19.96
CA PRO A 76 30.04 3.89 -20.28
C PRO A 76 30.14 2.81 -19.19
N LEU A 77 30.41 1.56 -19.61
CA LEU A 77 30.81 0.50 -18.68
C LEU A 77 32.28 0.71 -18.26
N LEU A 78 32.70 0.10 -17.14
CA LEU A 78 34.01 0.31 -16.48
C LEU A 78 35.23 0.25 -17.42
N GLU A 79 35.16 -0.53 -18.48
CA GLU A 79 36.24 -0.73 -19.45
C GLU A 79 36.24 0.30 -20.62
N THR A 80 35.14 1.04 -20.79
CA THR A 80 34.92 1.96 -21.91
C THR A 80 35.19 3.40 -21.47
N LYS A 81 36.03 4.14 -22.21
CA LYS A 81 36.20 5.58 -21.99
C LYS A 81 34.94 6.34 -22.44
N PRO A 82 34.51 7.40 -21.74
CA PRO A 82 33.41 8.25 -22.21
C PRO A 82 33.66 8.74 -23.65
N ASN A 83 32.63 8.65 -24.51
CA ASN A 83 32.67 9.03 -25.92
C ASN A 83 33.64 8.22 -26.81
N ALA A 84 34.12 7.07 -26.36
CA ALA A 84 34.84 6.12 -27.21
C ALA A 84 33.91 5.00 -27.66
N SER A 85 34.22 4.37 -28.80
CA SER A 85 33.58 3.10 -29.19
C SER A 85 33.83 2.04 -28.11
N GLY A 86 32.82 1.24 -27.79
CA GLY A 86 32.89 0.25 -26.72
C GLY A 86 31.52 -0.14 -26.18
N LYS A 87 31.50 -0.73 -24.98
CA LYS A 87 30.26 -1.15 -24.32
C LYS A 87 29.70 -0.04 -23.43
N TYR A 88 28.40 0.19 -23.55
CA TYR A 88 27.65 1.17 -22.76
C TYR A 88 26.41 0.53 -22.17
N THR A 89 25.87 1.12 -21.10
CA THR A 89 24.54 0.80 -20.59
C THR A 89 23.58 1.94 -20.86
N LYS A 90 22.37 1.63 -21.31
CA LYS A 90 21.30 2.62 -21.51
C LYS A 90 20.90 3.22 -20.16
N CYS A 91 20.94 4.56 -20.06
CA CYS A 91 20.43 5.28 -18.91
C CYS A 91 18.90 5.09 -18.81
N ILE A 92 18.41 4.82 -17.61
CA ILE A 92 16.98 4.67 -17.36
C ILE A 92 16.30 6.04 -17.55
N LYS A 93 15.35 6.13 -18.48
CA LYS A 93 14.51 7.31 -18.70
C LYS A 93 13.03 6.94 -18.65
N VAL A 94 12.23 7.85 -18.13
CA VAL A 94 10.77 7.81 -18.28
C VAL A 94 10.42 8.37 -19.66
N VAL A 95 9.54 7.68 -20.37
CA VAL A 95 9.08 8.02 -21.71
C VAL A 95 7.56 7.86 -21.77
N GLN A 96 6.91 8.53 -22.72
CA GLN A 96 5.55 8.20 -23.09
C GLN A 96 5.59 7.27 -24.29
N ALA A 97 4.68 6.31 -24.39
CA ALA A 97 4.57 5.46 -25.56
C ALA A 97 3.13 5.03 -25.83
N ALA A 98 2.82 4.76 -27.10
CA ALA A 98 1.52 4.30 -27.55
C ALA A 98 1.71 3.27 -28.66
N GLN A 99 0.95 2.18 -28.60
CA GLN A 99 0.97 1.17 -29.65
C GLN A 99 0.24 1.69 -30.88
N LEU A 100 0.84 1.48 -32.04
CA LEU A 100 0.26 1.76 -33.35
C LEU A 100 -0.78 0.70 -33.67
N HIS A 101 -1.98 1.11 -34.07
CA HIS A 101 -3.02 0.21 -34.58
C HIS A 101 -3.19 0.31 -36.10
N GLU A 102 -2.60 1.34 -36.69
CA GLU A 102 -2.59 1.64 -38.12
C GLU A 102 -1.15 2.04 -38.49
N SER A 103 -0.76 1.83 -39.74
CA SER A 103 0.56 2.27 -40.20
C SER A 103 0.70 3.79 -40.08
N MET A 104 1.87 4.25 -39.64
CA MET A 104 2.16 5.66 -39.38
C MET A 104 3.59 5.99 -39.78
N SER A 105 3.77 7.19 -40.33
CA SER A 105 5.09 7.76 -40.59
C SER A 105 5.32 8.98 -39.68
N VAL A 106 6.47 9.02 -39.01
CA VAL A 106 6.86 10.12 -38.11
C VAL A 106 8.15 10.77 -38.64
N PRO A 107 8.13 12.06 -39.00
CA PRO A 107 9.36 12.76 -39.39
C PRO A 107 10.25 13.01 -38.17
N LEU A 108 11.56 12.83 -38.34
CA LEU A 108 12.56 13.13 -37.32
C LEU A 108 13.05 14.58 -37.44
N ASP A 109 13.39 15.18 -36.29
CA ASP A 109 13.92 16.54 -36.22
C ASP A 109 15.21 16.71 -37.05
N GLY A 110 15.35 17.85 -37.72
CA GLY A 110 16.59 18.29 -38.37
C GLY A 110 17.04 17.48 -39.58
N ASP A 111 16.10 17.12 -40.48
CA ASP A 111 16.32 16.36 -41.71
C ASP A 111 16.94 14.97 -41.49
N GLN A 112 16.75 14.37 -40.31
CA GLN A 112 17.30 13.04 -39.97
C GLN A 112 16.64 11.89 -40.74
N GLY A 113 15.41 12.09 -41.23
CA GLY A 113 14.66 11.11 -42.00
C GLY A 113 13.20 11.02 -41.55
N VAL A 114 12.52 9.97 -42.00
CA VAL A 114 11.16 9.60 -41.60
C VAL A 114 11.23 8.17 -41.07
N LEU A 115 10.59 7.91 -39.95
CA LEU A 115 10.41 6.57 -39.41
C LEU A 115 9.03 6.06 -39.79
N ASP A 116 8.96 4.86 -40.35
CA ASP A 116 7.72 4.17 -40.66
C ASP A 116 7.43 3.08 -39.63
N GLY A 117 6.20 3.04 -39.13
CA GLY A 117 5.73 2.06 -38.17
C GLY A 117 4.50 1.32 -38.67
N ASN A 118 4.41 0.05 -38.31
CA ASN A 118 3.30 -0.83 -38.66
C ASN A 118 2.36 -1.03 -37.46
N PRO A 119 1.13 -1.52 -37.68
CA PRO A 119 0.27 -1.99 -36.61
C PRO A 119 1.02 -2.98 -35.71
N GLY A 120 0.99 -2.74 -34.39
CA GLY A 120 1.72 -3.52 -33.39
C GLY A 120 3.03 -2.89 -32.92
N ASP A 121 3.63 -1.98 -33.70
CA ASP A 121 4.81 -1.20 -33.30
C ASP A 121 4.43 -0.11 -32.31
N TRP A 122 5.43 0.52 -31.71
CA TRP A 122 5.24 1.52 -30.67
C TRP A 122 5.85 2.84 -31.07
N CYS A 123 5.06 3.91 -30.97
CA CYS A 123 5.57 5.27 -30.99
C CYS A 123 6.00 5.66 -29.58
N VAL A 124 7.22 6.16 -29.44
CA VAL A 124 7.86 6.48 -28.15
C VAL A 124 8.31 7.94 -28.16
N TRP A 125 7.83 8.72 -27.21
CA TRP A 125 8.17 10.12 -27.00
C TRP A 125 9.15 10.27 -25.83
N TYR A 126 10.37 10.74 -26.14
CA TYR A 126 11.35 11.16 -25.14
C TYR A 126 11.21 12.64 -24.76
N SER A 127 10.63 13.43 -25.67
CA SER A 127 10.17 14.81 -25.46
C SER A 127 9.13 15.15 -26.54
N ASP A 128 8.60 16.37 -26.54
CA ASP A 128 7.64 16.84 -27.56
C ASP A 128 8.20 16.82 -28.99
N THR A 129 9.54 16.81 -29.14
CA THR A 129 10.22 16.79 -30.45
C THR A 129 11.14 15.57 -30.67
N ASP A 130 11.38 14.75 -29.65
CA ASP A 130 12.21 13.54 -29.75
C ASP A 130 11.32 12.30 -29.73
N VAL A 131 11.01 11.78 -30.93
CA VAL A 131 10.10 10.65 -31.14
C VAL A 131 10.83 9.51 -31.85
N ALA A 132 10.49 8.27 -31.50
CA ALA A 132 10.98 7.07 -32.17
C ALA A 132 9.83 6.10 -32.43
N ILE A 133 9.96 5.29 -33.47
CA ILE A 133 9.16 4.08 -33.67
C ILE A 133 10.03 2.89 -33.23
N VAL A 134 9.45 1.98 -32.47
CA VAL A 134 10.12 0.81 -31.92
C VAL A 134 9.25 -0.41 -32.21
N ALA A 135 9.83 -1.42 -32.86
CA ALA A 135 9.12 -2.67 -33.14
C ALA A 135 8.53 -3.29 -31.86
N GLY A 136 7.32 -3.86 -31.95
CA GLY A 136 6.59 -4.34 -30.76
C GLY A 136 7.36 -5.33 -29.87
N ASN A 137 8.11 -6.24 -30.49
CA ASN A 137 8.98 -7.20 -29.79
C ASN A 137 10.23 -6.56 -29.16
N ILE A 138 10.75 -5.48 -29.74
CA ILE A 138 11.85 -4.70 -29.15
C ILE A 138 11.32 -3.86 -28.00
N PHE A 139 10.14 -3.26 -28.15
CA PHE A 139 9.53 -2.41 -27.15
C PHE A 139 9.31 -3.15 -25.82
N SER A 140 8.74 -4.35 -25.85
CA SER A 140 8.54 -5.19 -24.66
C SER A 140 9.84 -5.62 -23.96
N ASN A 141 10.95 -5.65 -24.71
CA ASN A 141 12.28 -5.94 -24.17
C ASN A 141 12.97 -4.70 -23.60
N LEU A 142 12.72 -3.52 -24.17
CA LEU A 142 13.41 -2.28 -23.81
C LEU A 142 12.63 -1.38 -22.84
N TYR A 143 11.32 -1.56 -22.71
CA TYR A 143 10.45 -0.70 -21.91
C TYR A 143 9.54 -1.51 -20.99
N GLU A 144 9.15 -0.90 -19.88
CA GLU A 144 8.18 -1.44 -18.93
C GLU A 144 7.41 -0.30 -18.26
N THR A 145 6.15 -0.53 -17.88
CA THR A 145 5.42 0.48 -17.09
C THR A 145 6.05 0.61 -15.70
N ASP A 146 6.10 1.82 -15.18
CA ASP A 146 6.75 2.12 -13.89
C ASP A 146 5.79 2.08 -12.69
N SER A 147 4.52 1.73 -12.95
CA SER A 147 3.40 1.72 -12.03
C SER A 147 2.58 0.41 -12.15
N VAL A 148 1.67 0.18 -11.21
CA VAL A 148 0.55 -0.74 -11.42
C VAL A 148 -0.35 -0.12 -12.47
N THR A 149 -0.65 -0.87 -13.53
CA THR A 149 -1.50 -0.43 -14.65
C THR A 149 -2.97 -0.65 -14.29
N VAL A 150 -3.83 0.33 -14.57
CA VAL A 150 -5.29 0.21 -14.47
C VAL A 150 -5.85 -0.06 -15.85
N TYR A 151 -6.58 -1.17 -16.01
CA TYR A 151 -7.23 -1.52 -17.28
C TYR A 151 -8.73 -1.19 -17.23
N ILE A 152 -9.19 -0.42 -18.20
CA ILE A 152 -10.60 -0.01 -18.35
C ILE A 152 -11.16 -0.63 -19.63
N GLU A 153 -12.32 -1.26 -19.55
CA GLU A 153 -12.99 -1.80 -20.75
C GLU A 153 -14.05 -0.83 -21.26
N LEU A 154 -14.10 -0.60 -22.56
CA LEU A 154 -15.19 0.11 -23.23
C LEU A 154 -16.20 -0.91 -23.73
N SER A 155 -17.46 -0.77 -23.30
CA SER A 155 -18.55 -1.62 -23.77
C SER A 155 -18.71 -1.54 -25.29
N LYS A 156 -19.01 -2.69 -25.89
CA LYS A 156 -19.27 -2.83 -27.32
C LYS A 156 -20.51 -2.04 -27.79
N ASP A 157 -21.44 -1.78 -26.87
CA ASP A 157 -22.73 -1.16 -27.16
C ASP A 157 -22.64 0.38 -27.24
N LEU A 158 -21.45 0.95 -26.99
CA LEU A 158 -21.21 2.39 -27.09
C LEU A 158 -21.20 2.85 -28.56
N THR A 159 -22.04 3.85 -28.86
CA THR A 159 -22.01 4.61 -30.11
C THR A 159 -20.68 5.37 -30.25
N GLN A 160 -20.34 5.83 -31.46
CA GLN A 160 -19.09 6.56 -31.69
C GLN A 160 -19.01 7.87 -30.86
N GLU A 161 -20.14 8.53 -30.61
CA GLU A 161 -20.21 9.73 -29.78
C GLU A 161 -19.97 9.40 -28.29
N GLU A 162 -20.57 8.32 -27.81
CA GLU A 162 -20.35 7.83 -26.44
C GLU A 162 -18.92 7.33 -26.24
N LYS A 163 -18.32 6.68 -27.25
CA LYS A 163 -16.90 6.31 -27.24
C LYS A 163 -16.02 7.55 -27.08
N ASN A 164 -16.30 8.64 -27.81
CA ASN A 164 -15.56 9.88 -27.67
C ASN A 164 -15.72 10.48 -26.26
N SER A 165 -16.92 10.42 -25.68
CA SER A 165 -17.18 10.84 -24.30
C SER A 165 -16.42 9.97 -23.28
N ALA A 166 -16.39 8.65 -23.46
CA ALA A 166 -15.63 7.72 -22.64
C ALA A 166 -14.11 8.00 -22.70
N LEU A 167 -13.58 8.33 -23.88
CA LEU A 167 -12.19 8.77 -24.03
C LEU A 167 -11.92 10.09 -23.28
N GLY A 168 -12.87 11.02 -23.27
CA GLY A 168 -12.79 12.23 -22.44
C GLY A 168 -12.76 11.93 -20.93
N VAL A 169 -13.51 10.93 -20.48
CA VAL A 169 -13.47 10.42 -19.10
C VAL A 169 -12.11 9.80 -18.78
N ILE A 170 -11.60 8.94 -19.65
CA ILE A 170 -10.28 8.31 -19.49
C ILE A 170 -9.19 9.38 -19.39
N HIS A 171 -9.23 10.40 -20.25
CA HIS A 171 -8.30 11.53 -20.18
C HIS A 171 -8.42 12.29 -18.85
N SER A 172 -9.64 12.53 -18.36
CA SER A 172 -9.87 13.18 -17.06
C SER A 172 -9.32 12.36 -15.89
N LEU A 173 -9.41 11.03 -15.98
CA LEU A 173 -8.81 10.12 -15.01
C LEU A 173 -7.29 10.14 -15.08
N ASP A 174 -6.71 10.14 -16.29
CA ASP A 174 -5.25 10.21 -16.50
C ASP A 174 -4.67 11.50 -15.89
N VAL A 175 -5.38 12.63 -16.04
CA VAL A 175 -5.03 13.90 -15.38
C VAL A 175 -5.19 13.83 -13.86
N ALA A 176 -6.20 13.14 -13.35
CA ALA A 176 -6.44 13.02 -11.91
C ALA A 176 -5.49 12.02 -11.21
N LEU A 177 -4.95 11.06 -11.94
CA LEU A 177 -4.12 9.95 -11.45
C LEU A 177 -2.69 10.07 -11.98
N GLU A 178 -2.00 11.16 -11.62
CA GLU A 178 -0.67 11.53 -12.12
C GLU A 178 0.38 10.41 -12.01
N ASN A 179 0.23 9.50 -11.04
CA ASN A 179 1.19 8.41 -10.82
C ASN A 179 0.75 7.06 -11.40
N THR A 180 -0.47 6.96 -11.93
CA THR A 180 -1.06 5.69 -12.37
C THR A 180 -1.26 5.66 -13.87
N THR A 181 -0.73 4.60 -14.46
CA THR A 181 -0.91 4.33 -15.88
C THR A 181 -2.30 3.75 -16.15
N ILE A 182 -3.07 4.38 -17.03
CA ILE A 182 -4.37 3.90 -17.49
C ILE A 182 -4.24 3.33 -18.90
N VAL A 183 -4.76 2.12 -19.10
CA VAL A 183 -4.89 1.47 -20.40
C VAL A 183 -6.36 1.15 -20.62
N TYR A 184 -6.87 1.39 -21.82
CA TYR A 184 -8.23 1.01 -22.16
C TYR A 184 -8.27 0.01 -23.33
N CYS A 185 -9.28 -0.86 -23.31
CA CYS A 185 -9.51 -1.89 -24.33
C CYS A 185 -10.96 -1.83 -24.83
N GLU A 186 -11.21 -2.18 -26.09
CA GLU A 186 -12.57 -2.33 -26.63
C GLU A 186 -13.02 -3.80 -26.49
N GLU A 187 -14.26 -4.02 -26.01
CA GLU A 187 -14.83 -5.35 -25.76
C GLU A 187 -14.81 -6.28 -27.01
N PHE A 188 -14.88 -5.71 -28.23
CA PHE A 188 -14.84 -6.48 -29.48
C PHE A 188 -13.52 -7.19 -29.77
N GLN A 189 -12.41 -6.77 -29.15
CA GLN A 189 -11.08 -7.26 -29.53
C GLN A 189 -10.64 -8.54 -28.81
N HIS A 190 -11.30 -8.98 -27.72
CA HIS A 190 -10.76 -10.07 -26.90
C HIS A 190 -11.80 -10.95 -26.20
N SER A 191 -11.40 -12.20 -25.94
CA SER A 191 -11.93 -12.97 -24.81
C SER A 191 -11.62 -12.21 -23.52
N THR A 192 -12.61 -11.99 -22.65
CA THR A 192 -12.48 -11.33 -21.33
C THR A 192 -11.37 -11.92 -20.43
N ALA A 193 -10.77 -13.04 -20.83
CA ALA A 193 -9.66 -13.69 -20.13
C ALA A 193 -8.28 -13.04 -20.34
N GLU A 194 -8.08 -12.16 -21.34
CA GLU A 194 -6.73 -11.68 -21.68
C GLU A 194 -6.26 -10.46 -20.89
N HIS A 195 -7.14 -9.65 -20.31
CA HIS A 195 -6.76 -8.42 -19.60
C HIS A 195 -7.40 -8.33 -18.22
N PRO A 196 -6.67 -7.80 -17.21
CA PRO A 196 -7.18 -7.69 -15.86
C PRO A 196 -8.03 -6.41 -15.72
N ILE A 197 -9.27 -6.47 -16.21
CA ILE A 197 -10.19 -5.33 -16.25
C ILE A 197 -10.60 -4.91 -14.83
N TRP A 198 -10.41 -3.63 -14.51
CA TRP A 198 -10.79 -3.05 -13.22
C TRP A 198 -12.27 -2.67 -13.18
N PHE A 199 -12.74 -2.04 -14.26
CA PHE A 199 -14.14 -1.70 -14.46
C PHE A 199 -14.42 -1.47 -15.95
N ARG A 200 -15.70 -1.56 -16.32
CA ARG A 200 -16.21 -1.32 -17.67
C ARG A 200 -16.99 0.00 -17.73
N LEU A 201 -16.73 0.80 -18.75
CA LEU A 201 -17.53 1.97 -19.09
C LEU A 201 -18.71 1.56 -19.98
N VAL A 202 -19.92 1.88 -19.51
CA VAL A 202 -21.18 1.62 -20.20
C VAL A 202 -21.96 2.94 -20.35
N ASN A 203 -22.92 2.98 -21.27
CA ASN A 203 -23.81 4.14 -21.38
C ASN A 203 -24.81 4.14 -20.21
N SER A 204 -25.59 3.06 -20.10
CA SER A 204 -26.50 2.77 -19.00
C SER A 204 -26.15 1.40 -18.40
N ILE A 205 -26.32 1.26 -17.09
CA ILE A 205 -26.07 -0.01 -16.39
C ILE A 205 -27.18 -0.98 -16.79
N SER A 206 -26.86 -2.00 -17.58
CA SER A 206 -27.80 -3.00 -18.07
C SER A 206 -27.65 -4.29 -17.27
N GLY A 207 -28.34 -4.41 -16.13
CA GLY A 207 -28.27 -5.62 -15.32
C GLY A 207 -29.33 -5.71 -14.24
N ASP A 208 -29.82 -6.93 -14.01
CA ASP A 208 -30.57 -7.29 -12.82
C ASP A 208 -29.63 -7.13 -11.61
N THR A 209 -29.96 -6.24 -10.67
CA THR A 209 -29.12 -5.93 -9.50
C THR A 209 -28.88 -7.12 -8.58
N ASN A 210 -29.52 -8.26 -8.87
CA ASN A 210 -29.41 -9.51 -8.12
C ASN A 210 -28.25 -10.41 -8.56
N ILE A 211 -27.57 -10.13 -9.69
CA ILE A 211 -26.39 -10.90 -10.15
C ILE A 211 -25.15 -10.04 -9.98
N VAL A 212 -24.21 -10.50 -9.14
CA VAL A 212 -22.91 -9.83 -8.94
C VAL A 212 -22.06 -10.01 -10.21
N PRO A 213 -21.79 -8.95 -10.99
CA PRO A 213 -20.99 -9.07 -12.20
C PRO A 213 -19.52 -9.30 -11.84
N SER A 214 -18.80 -10.06 -12.66
CA SER A 214 -17.36 -10.31 -12.50
C SER A 214 -16.50 -9.05 -12.69
N VAL A 215 -17.03 -8.04 -13.37
CA VAL A 215 -16.43 -6.73 -13.63
C VAL A 215 -17.47 -5.66 -13.28
N LEU A 216 -17.07 -4.63 -12.53
CA LEU A 216 -17.94 -3.51 -12.19
C LEU A 216 -18.25 -2.66 -13.43
N GLU A 217 -19.52 -2.34 -13.65
CA GLU A 217 -19.96 -1.44 -14.72
C GLU A 217 -20.22 -0.04 -14.18
N ILE A 218 -19.65 0.97 -14.83
CA ILE A 218 -19.77 2.37 -14.45
C ILE A 218 -20.31 3.16 -15.64
N SER A 219 -21.39 3.91 -15.43
CA SER A 219 -21.94 4.77 -16.46
C SER A 219 -21.01 5.96 -16.74
N ILE A 220 -20.84 6.31 -18.02
CA ILE A 220 -20.09 7.50 -18.47
C ILE A 220 -20.64 8.80 -17.80
N GLU A 221 -21.95 8.87 -17.57
CA GLU A 221 -22.61 10.04 -16.95
C GLU A 221 -22.14 10.30 -15.51
N SER A 222 -21.68 9.26 -14.81
CA SER A 222 -21.16 9.34 -13.44
C SER A 222 -19.94 10.27 -13.31
N PHE A 223 -19.27 10.53 -14.43
CA PHE A 223 -18.08 11.40 -14.49
C PHE A 223 -18.41 12.84 -14.91
N THR A 224 -19.51 13.07 -15.63
CA THR A 224 -19.84 14.37 -16.24
C THR A 224 -20.79 15.22 -15.39
N PHE A 225 -21.56 14.62 -14.48
CA PHE A 225 -22.60 15.33 -13.73
C PHE A 225 -22.02 16.27 -12.64
N ASN A 226 -21.89 17.56 -12.96
CA ASN A 226 -21.39 18.61 -12.05
C ASN A 226 -22.41 19.12 -11.01
N GLY A 227 -23.67 18.68 -11.07
CA GLY A 227 -24.77 19.27 -10.27
C GLY A 227 -24.92 18.72 -8.84
N SER A 228 -24.21 17.65 -8.50
CA SER A 228 -24.27 16.99 -7.20
C SER A 228 -22.83 16.70 -6.77
N GLY A 229 -22.48 16.89 -5.49
CA GLY A 229 -21.17 16.52 -4.94
C GLY A 229 -20.81 15.03 -5.01
N SER A 230 -21.43 14.27 -5.91
CA SER A 230 -21.32 12.84 -6.16
C SER A 230 -20.63 12.47 -7.49
N SER A 231 -20.14 13.43 -8.28
CA SER A 231 -19.30 13.08 -9.45
C SER A 231 -18.14 12.17 -9.02
N MET A 232 -17.87 11.13 -9.81
CA MET A 232 -16.82 10.16 -9.52
C MET A 232 -15.44 10.81 -9.35
N ILE A 233 -15.16 11.90 -10.06
CA ILE A 233 -13.92 12.67 -9.88
C ILE A 233 -13.86 13.34 -8.51
N ASN A 234 -15.00 13.80 -7.96
CA ASN A 234 -15.06 14.34 -6.61
C ASN A 234 -14.92 13.25 -5.55
N LEU A 235 -15.52 12.07 -5.78
CA LEU A 235 -15.31 10.89 -4.93
C LEU A 235 -13.84 10.47 -4.94
N LEU A 236 -13.20 10.45 -6.10
CA LEU A 236 -11.78 10.17 -6.25
C LEU A 236 -10.92 11.21 -5.53
N LYS A 237 -11.20 12.51 -5.69
CA LYS A 237 -10.52 13.58 -4.93
C LYS A 237 -10.70 13.44 -3.41
N LYS A 238 -11.86 12.97 -2.97
CA LYS A 238 -12.16 12.70 -1.56
C LYS A 238 -11.50 11.41 -1.05
N ALA A 239 -11.29 10.41 -1.91
CA ALA A 239 -10.60 9.18 -1.55
C ALA A 239 -9.07 9.37 -1.56
N THR A 240 -8.55 10.17 -2.48
CA THR A 240 -7.13 10.56 -2.55
C THR A 240 -6.76 11.60 -1.48
N GLY A 241 -7.66 12.56 -1.21
CA GLY A 241 -7.53 13.52 -0.13
C GLY A 241 -7.94 12.88 1.20
N SER A 242 -7.01 12.73 2.15
CA SER A 242 -7.36 12.26 3.49
C SER A 242 -8.42 13.19 4.07
N GLU A 243 -9.60 12.65 4.39
CA GLU A 243 -10.60 13.37 5.15
C GLU A 243 -9.94 14.06 6.35
N GLY A 244 -10.20 15.37 6.52
CA GLY A 244 -9.67 16.10 7.66
C GLY A 244 -10.22 15.51 8.96
N VAL A 245 -9.44 15.58 10.04
CA VAL A 245 -9.84 15.16 11.40
C VAL A 245 -11.22 15.71 11.78
N TRP A 246 -11.47 16.97 11.45
CA TRP A 246 -12.76 17.64 11.69
C TRP A 246 -13.92 17.01 10.91
N GLY A 247 -13.73 16.69 9.63
CA GLY A 247 -14.76 16.04 8.82
C GLY A 247 -15.15 14.67 9.39
N PHE A 248 -14.13 13.88 9.75
CA PHE A 248 -14.34 12.57 10.38
C PHE A 248 -15.08 12.71 11.72
N THR A 249 -14.67 13.68 12.53
CA THR A 249 -15.26 13.93 13.85
C THR A 249 -16.72 14.32 13.75
N LEU A 250 -17.06 15.28 12.89
CA LEU A 250 -18.44 15.73 12.69
C LEU A 250 -19.33 14.58 12.20
N ARG A 251 -18.83 13.74 11.28
CA ARG A 251 -19.56 12.57 10.79
C ARG A 251 -19.81 11.54 11.88
N LYS A 252 -18.82 11.25 12.71
CA LYS A 252 -18.99 10.31 13.84
C LYS A 252 -19.94 10.88 14.89
N LEU A 253 -19.82 12.14 15.23
CA LEU A 253 -20.73 12.81 16.16
C LEU A 253 -22.17 12.83 15.62
N SER A 254 -22.36 13.14 14.34
CA SER A 254 -23.70 13.14 13.73
C SER A 254 -24.33 11.74 13.72
N SER A 255 -23.52 10.70 13.50
CA SER A 255 -23.98 9.31 13.58
C SER A 255 -24.38 8.90 15.00
N LEU A 256 -23.63 9.31 16.03
CA LEU A 256 -23.95 9.00 17.43
C LEU A 256 -25.21 9.73 17.91
N LEU A 257 -25.43 10.94 17.41
CA LEU A 257 -26.58 11.76 17.78
C LEU A 257 -27.85 11.42 16.99
N ASN A 258 -27.81 10.42 16.10
CA ASN A 258 -28.88 10.09 15.14
C ASN A 258 -29.41 11.32 14.37
N LEU A 259 -28.64 12.41 14.31
CA LEU A 259 -29.02 13.66 13.63
C LEU A 259 -28.99 13.49 12.10
N SER A 260 -28.48 12.35 11.64
CA SER A 260 -28.60 11.91 10.27
C SER A 260 -28.77 10.38 10.24
N GLU A 261 -30.00 9.90 10.06
CA GLU A 261 -30.25 8.75 9.17
C GLU A 261 -29.96 9.20 7.72
N ILE A 262 -28.75 9.70 7.46
CA ILE A 262 -28.29 9.84 6.07
C ILE A 262 -27.66 8.50 5.75
N GLY A 263 -28.56 7.64 5.29
CA GLY A 263 -28.38 6.35 4.64
C GLY A 263 -27.00 5.72 4.78
N GLY A 264 -26.98 4.52 5.33
CA GLY A 264 -26.14 3.48 4.76
C GLY A 264 -26.49 3.34 3.28
N LYS A 265 -25.98 4.25 2.44
CA LYS A 265 -25.95 4.07 1.01
C LYS A 265 -25.06 2.85 0.83
N GLU A 266 -25.66 1.76 0.37
CA GLU A 266 -24.98 0.69 -0.34
C GLU A 266 -23.78 1.30 -1.08
N ASP A 267 -22.61 0.67 -0.90
CA ASP A 267 -21.43 1.02 -1.65
C ASP A 267 -21.76 0.96 -3.14
N THR A 268 -22.06 2.12 -3.72
CA THR A 268 -22.33 2.20 -5.16
C THR A 268 -21.03 1.86 -5.89
N GLY A 269 -21.14 1.24 -7.08
CA GLY A 269 -19.97 0.84 -7.87
C GLY A 269 -18.97 1.98 -8.05
N GLU A 270 -19.43 3.22 -8.20
CA GLU A 270 -18.57 4.41 -8.34
C GLU A 270 -17.73 4.67 -7.09
N ARG A 271 -18.28 4.46 -5.89
CA ARG A 271 -17.53 4.64 -4.63
C ARG A 271 -16.42 3.61 -4.52
N ILE A 272 -16.73 2.34 -4.82
CA ILE A 272 -15.77 1.24 -4.77
C ILE A 272 -14.62 1.48 -5.75
N VAL A 273 -14.95 1.79 -7.02
CA VAL A 273 -13.92 2.06 -8.04
C VAL A 273 -13.10 3.30 -7.68
N SER A 274 -13.71 4.37 -7.17
CA SER A 274 -12.97 5.57 -6.71
C SER A 274 -11.96 5.24 -5.61
N TRP A 275 -12.33 4.38 -4.65
CA TRP A 275 -11.42 3.91 -3.62
C TRP A 275 -10.29 3.05 -4.18
N HIS A 276 -10.59 2.13 -5.10
CA HIS A 276 -9.57 1.28 -5.72
C HIS A 276 -8.56 2.11 -6.51
N LEU A 277 -9.03 3.09 -7.27
CA LEU A 277 -8.17 4.02 -8.01
C LEU A 277 -7.31 4.87 -7.06
N ALA A 278 -7.90 5.43 -5.99
CA ALA A 278 -7.17 6.23 -5.03
C ALA A 278 -6.10 5.44 -4.27
N ALA A 279 -6.39 4.20 -3.88
CA ALA A 279 -5.43 3.32 -3.21
C ALA A 279 -4.26 2.97 -4.13
N THR A 280 -4.56 2.70 -5.41
CA THR A 280 -3.57 2.38 -6.44
C THR A 280 -2.69 3.57 -6.76
N GLU A 281 -3.28 4.76 -6.90
CA GLU A 281 -2.55 6.01 -7.08
C GLU A 281 -1.61 6.31 -5.94
N LYS A 282 -2.09 6.15 -4.70
CA LYS A 282 -1.24 6.29 -3.52
C LYS A 282 -0.10 5.29 -3.52
N PHE A 283 -0.36 4.03 -3.88
CA PHE A 283 0.70 3.02 -3.98
C PHE A 283 1.72 3.38 -5.06
N ASN A 284 1.28 3.77 -6.25
CA ASN A 284 2.13 4.16 -7.36
C ASN A 284 2.96 5.41 -7.07
N ALA A 285 2.38 6.41 -6.40
CA ALA A 285 3.11 7.59 -5.93
C ALA A 285 4.24 7.20 -4.96
N ASN A 286 3.95 6.29 -4.02
CA ASN A 286 4.97 5.78 -3.11
C ASN A 286 6.05 4.95 -3.82
N LEU A 287 5.65 4.14 -4.82
CA LEU A 287 6.57 3.37 -5.65
C LEU A 287 7.53 4.27 -6.44
N LYS A 288 7.05 5.40 -6.97
CA LYS A 288 7.90 6.40 -7.65
C LYS A 288 8.81 7.12 -6.65
N ALA A 289 8.28 7.57 -5.51
CA ALA A 289 9.03 8.35 -4.52
C ALA A 289 10.10 7.54 -3.76
N ASN A 290 9.83 6.27 -3.47
CA ASN A 290 10.68 5.48 -2.57
C ASN A 290 11.62 4.51 -3.27
N TRP A 291 11.48 4.29 -4.58
CA TRP A 291 12.33 3.32 -5.28
C TRP A 291 13.75 3.87 -5.48
N ASN A 292 14.68 3.37 -4.67
CA ASN A 292 16.12 3.68 -4.75
C ASN A 292 16.97 2.49 -5.25
N GLY A 293 16.33 1.39 -5.67
CA GLY A 293 16.97 0.15 -6.10
C GLY A 293 17.62 -0.67 -4.98
N LYS A 294 17.45 -0.29 -3.70
CA LYS A 294 18.07 -0.95 -2.54
C LYS A 294 17.02 -1.24 -1.46
N PHE A 295 16.54 -2.49 -1.41
CA PHE A 295 15.63 -2.98 -0.38
C PHE A 295 16.24 -4.19 0.31
N PRO A 296 16.97 -4.00 1.42
CA PRO A 296 17.71 -5.09 2.07
C PRO A 296 16.81 -6.13 2.75
N HIS A 297 15.51 -5.85 2.91
CA HIS A 297 14.60 -6.67 3.71
C HIS A 297 13.49 -7.37 2.91
N PHE A 298 13.42 -7.16 1.58
CA PHE A 298 12.48 -7.95 0.77
C PHE A 298 13.14 -9.27 0.37
N VAL A 299 12.47 -10.36 0.76
CA VAL A 299 13.08 -11.60 1.25
C VAL A 299 13.60 -12.57 0.17
N ALA A 300 13.23 -12.44 -1.10
CA ALA A 300 13.89 -13.27 -2.11
C ALA A 300 15.29 -12.69 -2.40
N LYS A 301 16.36 -13.32 -1.85
CA LYS A 301 17.72 -13.13 -2.36
C LYS A 301 17.72 -13.42 -3.84
N ARG A 302 17.65 -12.36 -4.65
CA ARG A 302 17.51 -12.48 -6.11
C ARG A 302 18.77 -13.10 -6.70
N GLU A 303 18.56 -14.04 -7.60
CA GLU A 303 19.62 -14.55 -8.46
C GLU A 303 19.20 -14.33 -9.92
N GLU A 304 19.68 -13.22 -10.49
CA GLU A 304 19.27 -12.77 -11.85
C GLU A 304 19.58 -13.82 -12.93
N SER A 305 20.49 -14.76 -12.69
CA SER A 305 20.78 -15.87 -13.62
C SER A 305 19.75 -17.00 -13.60
N ILE A 306 18.84 -17.05 -12.64
CA ILE A 306 17.81 -18.11 -12.52
C ILE A 306 16.39 -17.54 -12.74
N GLU A 307 16.18 -16.27 -12.43
CA GLU A 307 14.86 -15.64 -12.51
C GLU A 307 14.39 -15.41 -13.96
N PRO A 308 13.14 -15.79 -14.31
CA PRO A 308 12.54 -15.45 -15.60
C PRO A 308 12.45 -13.93 -15.85
N SER A 309 12.52 -13.55 -17.14
CA SER A 309 12.25 -12.18 -17.58
C SER A 309 10.85 -11.73 -17.17
N GLY A 310 10.77 -10.60 -16.46
CA GLY A 310 9.51 -10.04 -15.92
C GLY A 310 9.40 -10.05 -14.39
N LEU A 311 10.03 -11.02 -13.73
CA LEU A 311 9.90 -11.20 -12.27
C LEU A 311 10.53 -10.07 -11.46
N LYS A 312 11.54 -9.40 -12.03
CA LYS A 312 12.18 -8.20 -11.48
C LYS A 312 11.19 -7.07 -11.18
N LYS A 313 10.18 -6.90 -12.06
CA LYS A 313 9.14 -5.87 -11.89
C LYS A 313 8.17 -6.24 -10.78
N ALA A 314 7.69 -7.48 -10.77
CA ALA A 314 6.85 -8.01 -9.69
C ALA A 314 7.56 -7.87 -8.32
N TRP A 315 8.82 -8.29 -8.25
CA TRP A 315 9.65 -8.14 -7.05
C TRP A 315 9.75 -6.70 -6.56
N ARG A 316 9.91 -5.72 -7.46
CA ARG A 316 9.94 -4.29 -7.11
C ARG A 316 8.65 -3.85 -6.41
N PHE A 317 7.50 -4.26 -6.93
CA PHE A 317 6.23 -3.97 -6.27
C PHE A 317 6.17 -4.61 -4.88
N GLY A 318 6.56 -5.88 -4.75
CA GLY A 318 6.59 -6.59 -3.48
C GLY A 318 7.48 -5.91 -2.43
N ALA A 319 8.68 -5.46 -2.83
CA ALA A 319 9.62 -4.77 -1.94
C ALA A 319 9.09 -3.44 -1.40
N ILE A 320 8.42 -2.65 -2.26
CA ILE A 320 7.78 -1.40 -1.83
C ILE A 320 6.58 -1.70 -0.93
N SER A 321 5.74 -2.67 -1.30
CA SER A 321 4.60 -3.08 -0.48
C SER A 321 5.06 -3.50 0.92
N ASP A 322 6.12 -4.30 1.05
CA ASP A 322 6.63 -4.74 2.36
C ASP A 322 7.16 -3.57 3.20
N LYS A 323 7.88 -2.62 2.58
CA LYS A 323 8.31 -1.38 3.26
C LYS A 323 7.11 -0.58 3.77
N LEU A 324 6.13 -0.32 2.91
CA LEU A 324 4.94 0.46 3.27
C LEU A 324 4.09 -0.23 4.33
N ALA A 325 4.03 -1.57 4.30
CA ALA A 325 3.39 -2.37 5.32
C ALA A 325 4.06 -2.17 6.68
N GLY A 326 5.40 -2.22 6.73
CA GLY A 326 6.17 -1.98 7.96
C GLY A 326 6.00 -0.56 8.50
N GLU A 327 6.07 0.47 7.65
CA GLU A 327 5.85 1.85 8.08
C GLU A 327 4.43 2.10 8.63
N SER A 328 3.44 1.47 8.01
CA SER A 328 2.03 1.59 8.43
C SER A 328 1.79 0.85 9.75
N GLN A 329 2.40 -0.33 9.92
CA GLN A 329 2.42 -1.09 11.16
C GLN A 329 3.04 -0.27 12.29
N ASP A 330 4.21 0.31 12.07
CA ASP A 330 4.92 1.09 13.09
C ASP A 330 4.09 2.30 13.54
N LYS A 331 3.48 3.03 12.61
CA LYS A 331 2.61 4.18 12.91
C LYS A 331 1.39 3.75 13.72
N TRP A 332 0.74 2.66 13.34
CA TRP A 332 -0.43 2.12 14.03
C TRP A 332 -0.08 1.58 15.43
N GLN A 333 0.97 0.78 15.56
CA GLN A 333 1.36 0.20 16.85
C GLN A 333 1.84 1.26 17.84
N ARG A 334 2.63 2.25 17.38
CA ARG A 334 3.08 3.38 18.23
C ARG A 334 1.94 4.30 18.63
N LEU A 335 0.88 4.40 17.83
CA LEU A 335 -0.32 5.13 18.22
C LEU A 335 -1.02 4.46 19.39
N VAL A 336 -1.20 3.14 19.33
CA VAL A 336 -1.89 2.37 20.38
C VAL A 336 -1.05 2.32 21.65
N LEU A 337 0.21 1.87 21.55
CA LEU A 337 1.11 1.72 22.69
C LEU A 337 2.59 1.81 22.29
N ALA A 338 3.09 0.83 21.56
CA ALA A 338 4.47 0.70 21.14
C ALA A 338 4.57 -0.39 20.07
N THR A 339 5.68 -0.43 19.33
CA THR A 339 5.92 -1.51 18.36
C THR A 339 6.10 -2.86 19.06
N THR A 340 5.75 -3.97 18.40
CA THR A 340 5.98 -5.32 18.95
C THR A 340 7.46 -5.54 19.31
N LYS A 341 8.38 -5.00 18.50
CA LYS A 341 9.82 -5.03 18.76
C LYS A 341 10.19 -4.32 20.06
N GLU A 342 9.65 -3.13 20.29
CA GLU A 342 9.91 -2.38 21.53
C GLU A 342 9.32 -3.10 22.75
N LEU A 343 8.11 -3.65 22.62
CA LEU A 343 7.46 -4.43 23.69
C LEU A 343 8.27 -5.69 24.04
N ALA A 344 8.86 -6.34 23.04
CA ALA A 344 9.69 -7.52 23.23
C ALA A 344 11.06 -7.23 23.87
N LEU A 345 11.61 -6.03 23.69
CA LEU A 345 12.96 -5.67 24.13
C LEU A 345 12.99 -4.87 25.43
N GLU A 346 12.08 -3.93 25.64
CA GLU A 346 12.11 -3.01 26.78
C GLU A 346 11.00 -3.22 27.82
N PRO A 347 11.26 -2.91 29.12
CA PRO A 347 10.24 -3.00 30.15
C PRO A 347 9.15 -1.93 29.94
N LEU A 348 7.88 -2.33 30.09
CA LEU A 348 6.72 -1.49 29.73
C LEU A 348 6.67 -0.15 30.48
N TRP A 349 7.08 -0.11 31.75
CA TRP A 349 7.03 1.10 32.56
C TRP A 349 7.95 2.21 32.02
N LYS A 350 9.13 1.86 31.48
CA LYS A 350 10.02 2.83 30.82
C LYS A 350 9.34 3.43 29.60
N ARG A 351 8.55 2.63 28.89
CA ARG A 351 7.82 3.08 27.70
C ARG A 351 6.65 3.99 28.04
N LEU A 352 5.83 3.61 29.02
CA LEU A 352 4.76 4.47 29.53
C LEU A 352 5.28 5.85 29.98
N GLN A 353 6.49 5.92 30.54
CA GLN A 353 7.15 7.18 30.87
C GLN A 353 7.65 7.96 29.64
N SER A 354 8.24 7.27 28.65
CA SER A 354 8.87 7.92 27.50
C SER A 354 7.88 8.39 26.42
N THR A 355 6.68 7.81 26.35
CA THR A 355 5.69 8.09 25.30
C THR A 355 4.29 8.27 25.89
N PRO A 356 4.03 9.37 26.63
CA PRO A 356 2.73 9.61 27.26
C PRO A 356 1.61 9.88 26.24
N GLN A 357 1.94 10.07 24.97
CA GLN A 357 1.02 10.50 23.92
C GLN A 357 0.36 9.33 23.14
N THR A 358 0.50 8.09 23.62
CA THR A 358 -0.20 6.94 23.03
C THR A 358 -1.69 7.00 23.39
N LEU A 359 -2.56 6.31 22.66
CA LEU A 359 -3.99 6.26 23.00
C LEU A 359 -4.19 5.74 24.42
N ILE A 360 -3.47 4.69 24.80
CA ILE A 360 -3.57 4.12 26.16
C ILE A 360 -2.98 5.05 27.21
N GLY A 361 -1.85 5.71 26.91
CA GLY A 361 -1.26 6.69 27.82
C GLY A 361 -2.21 7.86 28.09
N LEU A 362 -2.82 8.40 27.04
CA LEU A 362 -3.80 9.49 27.15
C LEU A 362 -5.09 9.04 27.83
N SER A 363 -5.59 7.82 27.55
CA SER A 363 -6.77 7.27 28.23
C SER A 363 -6.52 7.02 29.72
N LEU A 364 -5.35 6.49 30.08
CA LEU A 364 -4.97 6.30 31.48
C LEU A 364 -4.83 7.65 32.18
N PHE A 365 -4.18 8.62 31.55
CA PHE A 365 -4.07 9.98 32.08
C PHE A 365 -5.45 10.63 32.27
N ALA A 366 -6.35 10.49 31.29
CA ALA A 366 -7.74 10.96 31.40
C ALA A 366 -8.46 10.29 32.59
N ALA A 367 -8.33 8.98 32.76
CA ALA A 367 -8.94 8.27 33.89
C ALA A 367 -8.42 8.76 35.25
N ILE A 368 -7.10 9.01 35.36
CA ILE A 368 -6.49 9.59 36.57
C ILE A 368 -7.04 10.98 36.83
N MET A 369 -7.09 11.85 35.81
CA MET A 369 -7.58 13.22 35.97
C MET A 369 -9.07 13.25 36.34
N LEU A 370 -9.89 12.32 35.81
CA LEU A 370 -11.29 12.19 36.18
C LEU A 370 -11.47 11.71 37.62
N ALA A 371 -10.67 10.72 38.05
CA ALA A 371 -10.67 10.27 39.44
C ALA A 371 -10.17 11.37 40.38
N ALA A 372 -9.13 12.10 40.01
CA ALA A 372 -8.65 13.25 40.78
C ALA A 372 -9.70 14.36 40.86
N PHE A 373 -10.44 14.60 39.79
CA PHE A 373 -11.56 15.55 39.78
C PHE A 373 -12.68 15.11 40.73
N SER A 374 -13.07 13.83 40.73
CA SER A 374 -14.14 13.33 41.61
C SER A 374 -13.74 13.37 43.08
N GLU A 375 -12.50 13.00 43.39
CA GLU A 375 -12.02 12.88 44.77
C GLU A 375 -11.58 14.22 45.38
N PHE A 376 -10.81 15.03 44.63
CA PHE A 376 -10.27 16.29 45.15
C PHE A 376 -11.18 17.50 44.88
N GLY A 377 -12.26 17.33 44.13
CA GLY A 377 -13.21 18.40 43.82
C GLY A 377 -14.16 18.76 44.96
N SER A 378 -14.35 17.89 45.95
CA SER A 378 -15.38 18.03 46.99
C SER A 378 -14.88 17.88 48.45
N ALA A 379 -13.60 17.58 48.67
CA ALA A 379 -13.12 17.01 49.94
C ALA A 379 -12.27 17.91 50.86
N CYS A 380 -12.24 19.23 50.73
CA CYS A 380 -11.59 20.06 51.77
C CYS A 380 -12.57 20.29 52.95
N ASP A 381 -12.62 19.37 53.91
CA ASP A 381 -13.11 19.68 55.26
C ASP A 381 -11.94 20.28 56.07
N LEU A 382 -12.13 21.47 56.65
CA LEU A 382 -11.13 22.19 57.45
C LEU A 382 -10.66 21.42 58.70
N THR A 383 -11.32 20.32 59.03
CA THR A 383 -11.04 19.49 60.20
C THR A 383 -10.05 18.35 59.97
N ASP A 384 -9.62 18.07 58.72
CA ASP A 384 -8.66 17.00 58.42
C ASP A 384 -7.20 17.46 58.61
N PRO A 385 -6.45 16.95 59.61
CA PRO A 385 -5.06 17.31 59.87
C PRO A 385 -4.06 16.81 58.81
N LEU A 386 -4.50 16.00 57.84
CA LEU A 386 -3.74 15.62 56.64
C LEU A 386 -4.30 16.23 55.35
N GLY A 387 -5.30 17.12 55.46
CA GLY A 387 -5.67 18.00 54.35
C GLY A 387 -4.43 18.75 53.88
N PHE A 388 -4.22 18.84 52.56
CA PHE A 388 -3.06 19.52 51.97
C PHE A 388 -2.74 20.80 52.74
N GLU A 389 -1.47 21.12 53.02
CA GLU A 389 -1.07 22.42 53.57
C GLU A 389 -1.61 23.61 52.73
N PHE A 390 -2.03 23.34 51.48
CA PHE A 390 -2.70 24.26 50.57
C PHE A 390 -4.25 24.27 50.61
N CYS A 391 -4.95 23.31 51.25
CA CYS A 391 -6.42 23.38 51.48
C CYS A 391 -6.81 24.54 52.42
N ALA A 392 -5.87 25.08 53.21
CA ALA A 392 -6.09 26.30 54.00
C ALA A 392 -6.23 27.57 53.13
N ASN A 393 -5.92 27.48 51.84
CA ASN A 393 -6.08 28.58 50.89
C ASN A 393 -7.33 28.33 50.02
N ASN A 394 -8.35 29.18 50.18
CA ASN A 394 -9.60 29.15 49.38
C ASN A 394 -9.36 29.09 47.85
N ALA A 395 -8.16 29.49 47.39
CA ALA A 395 -7.77 29.35 45.99
C ALA A 395 -7.75 27.89 45.51
N TRP A 396 -7.32 26.93 46.32
CA TRP A 396 -7.19 25.53 45.88
C TRP A 396 -8.55 24.92 45.52
N GLU A 397 -9.56 25.15 46.34
CA GLU A 397 -10.95 24.71 46.10
C GLU A 397 -11.51 25.23 44.78
N HIS A 398 -11.16 26.47 44.42
CA HIS A 398 -11.66 27.12 43.20
C HIS A 398 -10.93 26.67 41.94
N TRP A 399 -9.67 26.23 42.03
CA TRP A 399 -8.83 25.93 40.87
C TRP A 399 -8.59 24.44 40.64
N ALA A 400 -8.54 23.60 41.67
CA ALA A 400 -8.16 22.19 41.53
C ALA A 400 -9.17 21.39 40.70
N GLY A 401 -10.46 21.49 41.04
CA GLY A 401 -11.54 20.82 40.30
C GLY A 401 -11.55 21.20 38.81
N PRO A 402 -11.66 22.50 38.45
CA PRO A 402 -11.58 22.94 37.07
C PRO A 402 -10.30 22.47 36.37
N THR A 403 -9.14 22.53 37.04
CA THR A 403 -7.86 22.11 36.45
C THR A 403 -7.85 20.63 36.09
N PHE A 404 -8.27 19.73 37.00
CA PHE A 404 -8.34 18.30 36.71
C PHE A 404 -9.36 17.98 35.63
N PHE A 405 -10.53 18.63 35.66
CA PHE A 405 -11.54 18.47 34.63
C PHE A 405 -11.05 18.94 33.24
N PHE A 406 -10.39 20.11 33.17
CA PHE A 406 -9.80 20.59 31.92
C PHE A 406 -8.68 19.65 31.44
N ALA A 407 -7.82 19.16 32.34
CA ALA A 407 -6.79 18.18 32.00
C ALA A 407 -7.40 16.88 31.43
N TYR A 408 -8.49 16.39 32.02
CA TYR A 408 -9.28 15.27 31.50
C TYR A 408 -9.81 15.54 30.08
N LEU A 409 -10.47 16.69 29.86
CA LEU A 409 -11.00 17.06 28.56
C LEU A 409 -9.90 17.23 27.50
N ILE A 410 -8.76 17.83 27.86
CA ILE A 410 -7.60 17.96 26.97
C ILE A 410 -7.06 16.59 26.60
N ALA A 411 -6.91 15.67 27.57
CA ALA A 411 -6.42 14.32 27.34
C ALA A 411 -7.31 13.54 26.37
N LEU A 412 -8.63 13.60 26.58
CA LEU A 412 -9.62 13.00 25.66
C LEU A 412 -9.60 13.65 24.28
N GLY A 413 -9.53 14.99 24.21
CA GLY A 413 -9.45 15.71 22.94
C GLY A 413 -8.20 15.32 22.14
N LEU A 414 -7.05 15.23 22.79
CA LEU A 414 -5.79 14.77 22.17
C LEU A 414 -5.89 13.31 21.72
N ALA A 415 -6.44 12.42 22.54
CA ALA A 415 -6.64 11.01 22.19
C ALA A 415 -7.56 10.88 20.97
N TRP A 416 -8.66 11.62 20.96
CA TRP A 416 -9.61 11.66 19.85
C TRP A 416 -8.98 12.20 18.56
N ILE A 417 -8.26 13.31 18.61
CA ILE A 417 -7.57 13.87 17.44
C ILE A 417 -6.60 12.84 16.85
N ARG A 418 -5.81 12.18 17.70
CA ARG A 418 -4.86 11.14 17.24
C ARG A 418 -5.56 9.93 16.65
N TYR A 419 -6.63 9.46 17.29
CA TYR A 419 -7.47 8.38 16.78
C TYR A 419 -8.08 8.74 15.42
N ALA A 420 -8.70 9.92 15.32
CA ALA A 420 -9.29 10.42 14.09
C ALA A 420 -8.24 10.59 12.98
N MET A 421 -7.04 11.10 13.28
CA MET A 421 -5.94 11.16 12.32
C MET A 421 -5.53 9.78 11.80
N ALA A 422 -5.48 8.78 12.67
CA ALA A 422 -5.13 7.42 12.28
C ALA A 422 -6.23 6.77 11.44
N LYS A 423 -7.50 7.04 11.79
CA LYS A 423 -8.68 6.60 11.03
C LYS A 423 -8.70 7.19 9.63
N THR A 424 -8.51 8.50 9.51
CA THR A 424 -8.53 9.17 8.20
C THR A 424 -7.34 8.78 7.34
N LYS A 425 -6.20 8.45 7.95
CA LYS A 425 -5.04 7.91 7.25
C LYS A 425 -5.10 6.40 7.01
N GLN A 426 -6.06 5.69 7.60
CA GLN A 426 -6.29 4.25 7.40
C GLN A 426 -5.01 3.40 7.61
N TRP A 427 -4.23 3.66 8.65
CA TRP A 427 -2.93 2.99 8.85
C TRP A 427 -3.02 1.46 8.97
N GLU A 428 -4.00 0.96 9.71
CA GLU A 428 -4.21 -0.49 9.86
C GLU A 428 -4.58 -1.14 8.53
N ILE A 429 -5.55 -0.55 7.81
CA ILE A 429 -5.98 -1.01 6.50
C ILE A 429 -4.81 -1.02 5.50
N GLN A 430 -4.01 0.05 5.45
CA GLN A 430 -2.84 0.13 4.58
C GLN A 430 -1.79 -0.92 4.93
N HIS A 431 -1.57 -1.16 6.22
CA HIS A 431 -0.69 -2.24 6.65
C HIS A 431 -1.18 -3.58 6.09
N GLN A 432 -2.45 -3.92 6.28
CA GLN A 432 -3.00 -5.20 5.82
C GLN A 432 -2.94 -5.34 4.30
N ASP A 433 -3.33 -4.31 3.54
CA ASP A 433 -3.33 -4.37 2.08
C ASP A 433 -1.93 -4.49 1.49
N TYR A 434 -0.98 -3.67 1.98
CA TYR A 434 0.39 -3.74 1.51
C TYR A 434 1.08 -5.02 1.95
N ARG A 435 0.75 -5.55 3.13
CA ARG A 435 1.25 -6.86 3.57
C ARG A 435 0.73 -7.97 2.66
N LEU A 436 -0.58 -8.01 2.40
CA LEU A 436 -1.19 -8.99 1.50
C LEU A 436 -0.55 -8.91 0.09
N LEU A 437 -0.43 -7.70 -0.47
CA LEU A 437 0.20 -7.49 -1.77
C LEU A 437 1.64 -8.01 -1.80
N ALA A 438 2.43 -7.74 -0.75
CA ALA A 438 3.81 -8.22 -0.65
C ALA A 438 3.88 -9.76 -0.61
N GLU A 439 3.04 -10.40 0.22
CA GLU A 439 3.03 -11.86 0.35
C GLU A 439 2.55 -12.57 -0.91
N CYS A 440 1.49 -12.07 -1.55
CA CYS A 440 1.02 -12.58 -2.83
C CYS A 440 2.12 -12.51 -3.91
N ILE A 441 2.90 -11.43 -3.94
CA ILE A 441 4.02 -11.29 -4.87
C ILE A 441 5.16 -12.27 -4.55
N ARG A 442 5.42 -12.58 -3.28
CA ARG A 442 6.39 -13.63 -2.89
C ARG A 442 5.93 -15.00 -3.40
N VAL A 443 4.65 -15.32 -3.26
CA VAL A 443 4.08 -16.59 -3.77
C VAL A 443 4.09 -16.64 -5.29
N LEU A 444 3.76 -15.53 -5.97
CA LEU A 444 3.91 -15.40 -7.43
C LEU A 444 5.35 -15.69 -7.84
N HIS A 445 6.33 -15.12 -7.14
CA HIS A 445 7.75 -15.35 -7.44
C HIS A 445 8.11 -16.83 -7.38
N VAL A 446 7.71 -17.53 -6.31
CA VAL A 446 7.97 -18.97 -6.14
C VAL A 446 7.27 -19.81 -7.21
N ARG A 447 6.00 -19.56 -7.45
CA ARG A 447 5.18 -20.24 -8.46
C ARG A 447 5.77 -20.11 -9.86
N THR A 448 6.15 -18.88 -10.23
CA THR A 448 6.83 -18.59 -11.49
C THR A 448 8.19 -19.28 -11.58
N LEU A 449 8.99 -19.23 -10.53
CA LEU A 449 10.31 -19.86 -10.48
C LEU A 449 10.22 -21.38 -10.68
N LEU A 450 9.18 -22.02 -10.13
CA LEU A 450 8.95 -23.47 -10.22
C LEU A 450 8.12 -23.90 -11.45
N GLY A 451 7.86 -22.98 -12.39
CA GLY A 451 7.21 -23.30 -13.66
C GLY A 451 5.69 -23.49 -13.58
N GLN A 452 5.05 -23.03 -12.50
CA GLN A 452 3.59 -22.99 -12.34
C GLN A 452 3.10 -21.56 -12.16
N PRO A 453 3.26 -20.66 -13.17
CA PRO A 453 2.78 -19.30 -13.06
C PRO A 453 1.25 -19.31 -12.98
N THR A 454 0.72 -19.16 -11.77
CA THR A 454 -0.71 -18.94 -11.52
C THR A 454 -0.87 -17.64 -10.77
N CYS A 455 -1.88 -16.85 -11.15
CA CYS A 455 -2.13 -15.55 -10.55
C CYS A 455 -2.62 -15.71 -9.10
N PRO A 456 -1.89 -15.22 -8.08
CA PRO A 456 -2.33 -15.32 -6.68
C PRO A 456 -3.67 -14.63 -6.40
N ALA A 457 -4.05 -13.66 -7.23
CA ALA A 457 -5.32 -12.96 -7.11
C ALA A 457 -6.54 -13.88 -7.28
N CYS A 458 -6.39 -15.00 -7.99
CA CYS A 458 -7.45 -16.00 -8.17
C CYS A 458 -7.73 -16.79 -6.88
N ASP A 459 -6.72 -16.92 -6.00
CA ASP A 459 -6.82 -17.66 -4.75
C ASP A 459 -7.30 -16.79 -3.59
N LEU A 460 -7.26 -15.47 -3.78
CA LEU A 460 -7.88 -14.55 -2.83
C LEU A 460 -9.40 -14.75 -2.86
N PRO A 461 -10.07 -14.71 -1.70
CA PRO A 461 -11.52 -14.73 -1.66
C PRO A 461 -12.05 -13.63 -2.59
N LEU A 462 -13.19 -13.89 -3.23
CA LEU A 462 -13.98 -12.82 -3.82
C LEU A 462 -14.36 -11.92 -2.65
N ALA A 463 -13.54 -10.91 -2.39
CA ALA A 463 -13.92 -9.87 -1.47
C ALA A 463 -15.27 -9.37 -1.99
N GLU A 464 -16.29 -9.35 -1.13
CA GLU A 464 -17.47 -8.48 -1.36
C GLU A 464 -16.95 -7.13 -1.83
N HIS A 465 -17.69 -6.37 -2.64
CA HIS A 465 -17.25 -5.09 -3.20
C HIS A 465 -16.82 -4.08 -2.12
N THR A 466 -15.59 -4.24 -1.63
CA THR A 466 -15.05 -3.65 -0.41
C THR A 466 -13.76 -2.94 -0.77
N ASP A 467 -13.32 -2.08 0.14
CA ASP A 467 -12.13 -1.24 0.01
C ASP A 467 -10.85 -2.00 -0.34
N SER A 468 -10.77 -3.32 -0.16
CA SER A 468 -9.58 -4.14 -0.45
C SER A 468 -9.51 -4.73 -1.87
N GLY A 469 -10.55 -4.59 -2.68
CA GLY A 469 -10.56 -5.14 -4.05
C GLY A 469 -9.40 -4.67 -4.92
N TRP A 470 -8.83 -3.50 -4.62
CA TRP A 470 -7.67 -2.95 -5.33
C TRP A 470 -6.44 -3.85 -5.28
N VAL A 471 -6.19 -4.59 -4.18
CA VAL A 471 -5.04 -5.50 -4.06
C VAL A 471 -5.16 -6.64 -5.08
N ARG A 472 -6.36 -7.21 -5.20
CA ARG A 472 -6.65 -8.27 -6.18
C ARG A 472 -6.47 -7.76 -7.60
N LEU A 473 -7.03 -6.60 -7.94
CA LEU A 473 -6.91 -5.98 -9.27
C LEU A 473 -5.45 -5.61 -9.60
N ALA A 474 -4.72 -5.07 -8.62
CA ALA A 474 -3.29 -4.79 -8.74
C ALA A 474 -2.49 -6.06 -9.01
N LEU A 475 -2.74 -7.14 -8.26
CA LEU A 475 -2.07 -8.44 -8.47
C LEU A 475 -2.35 -9.02 -9.86
N GLN A 476 -3.58 -8.94 -10.34
CA GLN A 476 -3.92 -9.37 -11.71
C GLN A 476 -3.15 -8.54 -12.75
N SER A 477 -3.04 -7.22 -12.55
CA SER A 477 -2.30 -6.30 -13.43
C SER A 477 -0.79 -6.58 -13.41
N ILE A 478 -0.23 -6.80 -12.22
CA ILE A 478 1.19 -7.16 -12.04
C ILE A 478 1.48 -8.52 -12.69
N TYR A 479 0.61 -9.50 -12.48
CA TYR A 479 0.73 -10.83 -13.08
C TYR A 479 0.68 -10.76 -14.61
N HIS A 480 -0.28 -10.04 -15.17
CA HIS A 480 -0.41 -9.83 -16.61
C HIS A 480 0.86 -9.23 -17.22
N ASP A 481 1.37 -8.17 -16.61
CA ASP A 481 2.60 -7.51 -17.03
C ASP A 481 3.82 -8.44 -16.93
N ALA A 482 3.88 -9.31 -15.92
CA ALA A 482 4.95 -10.28 -15.75
C ALA A 482 4.88 -11.38 -16.83
N CYS A 483 3.70 -11.88 -17.16
CA CYS A 483 3.50 -12.89 -18.21
C CYS A 483 3.87 -12.36 -19.60
N LYS A 484 3.50 -11.11 -19.92
CA LYS A 484 3.87 -10.44 -21.19
C LYS A 484 5.37 -10.33 -21.41
N ALA A 485 6.16 -10.25 -20.35
CA ALA A 485 7.62 -10.17 -20.44
C ALA A 485 8.29 -11.50 -20.87
N GLY A 486 7.51 -12.53 -21.21
CA GLY A 486 8.00 -13.79 -21.72
C GLY A 486 8.55 -14.68 -20.61
N LEU A 487 7.66 -15.36 -19.91
CA LEU A 487 8.03 -16.43 -18.97
C LEU A 487 8.60 -17.63 -19.74
N GLN A 488 9.89 -17.57 -20.10
CA GLN A 488 10.57 -18.74 -20.64
C GLN A 488 10.88 -19.71 -19.49
N ILE A 489 10.20 -20.86 -19.52
CA ILE A 489 10.41 -21.94 -18.54
C ILE A 489 11.70 -22.67 -18.94
N ASP A 490 12.84 -22.23 -18.40
CA ASP A 490 14.09 -22.98 -18.50
C ASP A 490 14.01 -24.34 -17.78
N GLN A 491 14.73 -25.35 -18.27
CA GLN A 491 14.58 -26.77 -17.92
C GLN A 491 15.24 -27.19 -16.59
N ASP A 492 16.12 -26.37 -15.99
CA ASP A 492 16.82 -26.73 -14.75
C ASP A 492 15.93 -26.59 -13.49
N THR A 493 15.00 -27.54 -13.37
CA THR A 493 14.03 -27.64 -12.27
C THR A 493 14.69 -27.87 -10.90
N SER A 494 15.83 -28.57 -10.84
CA SER A 494 16.51 -28.87 -9.59
C SER A 494 17.20 -27.64 -8.99
N LYS A 495 17.91 -26.86 -9.83
CA LYS A 495 18.54 -25.62 -9.39
C LYS A 495 17.50 -24.58 -8.95
N LYS A 496 16.38 -24.47 -9.70
CA LYS A 496 15.23 -23.62 -9.34
C LYS A 496 14.60 -24.03 -8.01
N ALA A 497 14.42 -25.33 -7.77
CA ALA A 497 13.91 -25.84 -6.50
C ALA A 497 14.84 -25.53 -5.32
N SER A 498 16.16 -25.75 -5.48
CA SER A 498 17.14 -25.36 -4.45
C SER A 498 17.16 -23.86 -4.18
N HIS A 499 17.05 -23.05 -5.23
CA HIS A 499 16.96 -21.59 -5.07
C HIS A 499 15.67 -21.20 -4.33
N ALA A 500 14.50 -21.71 -4.73
CA ALA A 500 13.22 -21.44 -4.07
C ALA A 500 13.21 -21.90 -2.59
N LEU A 501 13.81 -23.06 -2.31
CA LEU A 501 14.01 -23.56 -0.96
C LEU A 501 14.82 -22.58 -0.10
N GLY A 502 15.89 -22.03 -0.65
CA GLY A 502 16.72 -21.04 0.04
C GLY A 502 16.04 -19.68 0.18
N SER A 503 15.57 -19.10 -0.92
CA SER A 503 15.11 -17.71 -1.00
C SER A 503 13.67 -17.50 -0.52
N PHE A 504 12.87 -18.55 -0.41
CA PHE A 504 11.53 -18.49 0.14
C PHE A 504 11.40 -19.31 1.42
N ILE A 505 11.57 -20.63 1.38
CA ILE A 505 11.23 -21.49 2.53
C ILE A 505 12.11 -21.17 3.75
N LYS A 506 13.44 -21.24 3.63
CA LYS A 506 14.36 -21.00 4.76
C LYS A 506 14.24 -19.60 5.31
N ASP A 507 14.21 -18.62 4.43
CA ASP A 507 14.05 -17.23 4.81
C ASP A 507 12.68 -16.97 5.50
N GLN A 508 11.60 -17.63 5.07
CA GLN A 508 10.30 -17.56 5.76
C GLN A 508 10.34 -18.27 7.12
N ILE A 509 11.03 -19.41 7.24
CA ILE A 509 11.24 -20.09 8.53
C ILE A 509 11.96 -19.16 9.51
N GLU A 510 13.11 -18.59 9.11
CA GLU A 510 13.88 -17.64 9.93
C GLU A 510 13.02 -16.43 10.33
N TYR A 511 12.25 -15.87 9.39
CA TYR A 511 11.34 -14.78 9.70
C TYR A 511 10.25 -15.20 10.72
N HIS A 512 9.64 -16.37 10.55
CA HIS A 512 8.57 -16.82 11.44
C HIS A 512 9.09 -17.15 12.83
N GLU A 513 10.23 -17.83 12.96
CA GLU A 513 10.83 -18.19 14.25
C GLU A 513 11.33 -16.94 14.99
N ASP A 514 12.26 -16.19 14.39
CA ASP A 514 13.00 -15.14 15.08
C ASP A 514 12.28 -13.80 15.12
N THR A 515 11.48 -13.50 14.09
CA THR A 515 10.83 -12.20 13.94
C THR A 515 9.36 -12.25 14.28
N LEU A 516 8.63 -13.28 13.85
CA LEU A 516 7.19 -13.34 14.07
C LEU A 516 6.86 -13.89 15.46
N ILE A 517 7.20 -15.14 15.74
CA ILE A 517 6.76 -15.91 16.91
C ILE A 517 7.51 -15.45 18.16
N ASP A 518 8.85 -15.54 18.20
CA ASP A 518 9.63 -15.23 19.41
C ASP A 518 9.39 -13.80 19.92
N ARG A 519 9.32 -12.82 19.01
CA ARG A 519 9.05 -11.42 19.40
C ARG A 519 7.65 -11.25 19.98
N ARG A 520 6.64 -11.91 19.39
CA ARG A 520 5.26 -11.83 19.87
C ARG A 520 5.10 -12.55 21.20
N GLU A 521 5.70 -13.72 21.37
CA GLU A 521 5.69 -14.44 22.65
C GLU A 521 6.34 -13.62 23.77
N LYS A 522 7.50 -13.00 23.49
CA LYS A 522 8.16 -12.07 24.43
C LYS A 522 7.27 -10.88 24.76
N ALA A 523 6.62 -10.27 23.76
CA ALA A 523 5.70 -9.16 23.96
C ALA A 523 4.47 -9.57 24.79
N VAL A 524 3.81 -10.68 24.45
CA VAL A 524 2.67 -11.25 25.19
C VAL A 524 3.07 -11.53 26.63
N ARG A 525 4.16 -12.26 26.87
CA ARG A 525 4.65 -12.57 28.23
C ARG A 525 4.82 -11.31 29.07
N ARG A 526 5.42 -10.26 28.51
CA ARG A 526 5.64 -8.99 29.21
C ARG A 526 4.35 -8.23 29.48
N LEU A 527 3.45 -8.15 28.50
CA LEU A 527 2.12 -7.56 28.67
C LEU A 527 1.31 -8.33 29.73
N THR A 528 1.34 -9.67 29.73
CA THR A 528 0.67 -10.49 30.75
C THR A 528 1.25 -10.26 32.14
N ILE A 529 2.57 -10.15 32.29
CA ILE A 529 3.21 -9.81 33.58
C ILE A 529 2.73 -8.44 34.06
N CYS A 530 2.72 -7.44 33.18
CA CYS A 530 2.24 -6.10 33.52
C CYS A 530 0.74 -6.10 33.88
N SER A 531 -0.10 -6.78 33.10
CA SER A 531 -1.52 -6.92 33.34
C SER A 531 -1.79 -7.55 34.71
N ARG A 532 -1.08 -8.64 35.05
CA ARG A 532 -1.16 -9.28 36.37
C ARG A 532 -0.69 -8.37 37.49
N PHE A 533 0.34 -7.57 37.27
CA PHE A 533 0.80 -6.58 38.25
C PHE A 533 -0.27 -5.52 38.50
N CYS A 534 -0.84 -4.90 37.45
CA CYS A 534 -1.92 -3.92 37.57
C CYS A 534 -3.15 -4.49 38.29
N PHE A 535 -3.53 -5.74 37.96
CA PHE A 535 -4.65 -6.41 38.61
C PHE A 535 -4.38 -6.71 40.09
N ARG A 536 -3.18 -7.19 40.44
CA ARG A 536 -2.79 -7.41 41.84
C ARG A 536 -2.77 -6.10 42.63
N PHE A 537 -2.29 -5.03 42.01
CA PHE A 537 -2.31 -3.69 42.59
C PHE A 537 -3.76 -3.24 42.87
N PHE A 538 -4.66 -3.39 41.88
CA PHE A 538 -6.08 -3.15 42.05
C PHE A 538 -6.68 -3.95 43.22
N VAL A 539 -6.46 -5.27 43.27
CA VAL A 539 -6.99 -6.14 44.34
C VAL A 539 -6.42 -5.75 45.70
N PHE A 540 -5.13 -5.44 45.78
CA PHE A 540 -4.48 -5.01 47.02
C PHE A 540 -5.12 -3.72 47.56
N VAL A 541 -5.32 -2.73 46.70
CA VAL A 541 -5.96 -1.45 47.07
C VAL A 541 -7.43 -1.66 47.47
N LEU A 542 -8.16 -2.50 46.74
CA LEU A 542 -9.54 -2.87 47.07
C LEU A 542 -9.65 -3.54 48.45
N LEU A 543 -8.72 -4.45 48.76
CA LEU A 543 -8.65 -5.10 50.07
C LEU A 543 -8.30 -4.11 51.19
N ALA A 544 -7.42 -3.14 50.93
CA ALA A 544 -7.10 -2.09 51.89
C ALA A 544 -8.34 -1.23 52.21
N ILE A 545 -9.08 -0.78 51.19
CA ILE A 545 -10.34 -0.03 51.37
C ILE A 545 -11.38 -0.88 52.10
N THR A 546 -11.51 -2.16 51.74
CA THR A 546 -12.49 -3.05 52.39
C THR A 546 -12.16 -3.27 53.86
N ALA A 547 -10.87 -3.49 54.19
CA ALA A 547 -10.42 -3.65 55.56
C ALA A 547 -10.65 -2.38 56.38
N ASP A 548 -10.48 -1.22 55.76
CA ASP A 548 -10.74 0.07 56.35
C ASP A 548 -12.22 0.26 56.72
N VAL A 549 -13.12 0.05 55.76
CA VAL A 549 -14.58 0.08 55.97
C VAL A 549 -15.01 -0.90 57.06
N VAL A 550 -14.46 -2.12 57.07
CA VAL A 550 -14.76 -3.12 58.10
C VAL A 550 -14.28 -2.68 59.47
N SER A 551 -13.08 -2.09 59.57
CA SER A 551 -12.55 -1.55 60.82
C SER A 551 -13.37 -0.37 61.33
N GLU A 552 -13.82 0.51 60.44
CA GLU A 552 -14.71 1.61 60.80
C GLU A 552 -16.04 1.09 61.36
N VAL A 553 -16.66 0.11 60.70
CA VAL A 553 -17.93 -0.48 61.14
C VAL A 553 -17.79 -1.26 62.45
N LEU A 554 -16.75 -2.09 62.59
CA LEU A 554 -16.60 -3.00 63.73
C LEU A 554 -15.89 -2.37 64.93
N LEU A 555 -14.83 -1.60 64.67
CA LEU A 555 -13.96 -1.02 65.71
C LEU A 555 -14.22 0.47 65.94
N ARG A 556 -15.11 1.09 65.15
CA ARG A 556 -15.36 2.55 65.16
C ARG A 556 -14.09 3.37 64.97
N LYS A 557 -13.13 2.82 64.23
CA LYS A 557 -11.85 3.44 63.95
C LYS A 557 -11.43 3.11 62.52
N SER A 558 -11.30 4.13 61.69
CA SER A 558 -10.68 4.01 60.37
C SER A 558 -9.16 3.75 60.52
N ILE A 559 -8.64 2.89 59.64
CA ILE A 559 -7.22 2.53 59.53
C ILE A 559 -6.51 3.52 58.61
N LEU A 560 -7.20 3.96 57.56
CA LEU A 560 -6.74 4.94 56.59
C LEU A 560 -7.06 6.35 57.11
N SER A 561 -6.26 7.32 56.70
CA SER A 561 -6.71 8.71 56.80
C SER A 561 -7.66 9.02 55.64
N PRO A 562 -8.54 10.02 55.76
CA PRO A 562 -9.45 10.39 54.67
C PRO A 562 -8.70 10.69 53.35
N MET A 563 -7.55 11.37 53.43
CA MET A 563 -6.67 11.56 52.27
C MET A 563 -6.19 10.24 51.63
N MET A 564 -5.85 9.24 52.46
CA MET A 564 -5.42 7.93 51.96
C MET A 564 -6.57 7.16 51.31
N GLU A 565 -7.83 7.38 51.69
CA GLU A 565 -9.00 6.82 51.01
C GLU A 565 -9.14 7.37 49.58
N HIS A 566 -9.02 8.69 49.40
CA HIS A 566 -9.03 9.33 48.07
C HIS A 566 -7.88 8.82 47.19
N VAL A 567 -6.66 8.75 47.74
CA VAL A 567 -5.49 8.21 47.03
C VAL A 567 -5.71 6.73 46.68
N ALA A 568 -6.31 5.95 47.57
CA ALA A 568 -6.65 4.56 47.30
C ALA A 568 -7.67 4.44 46.15
N LEU A 569 -8.70 5.29 46.09
CA LEU A 569 -9.67 5.30 44.98
C LEU A 569 -9.00 5.63 43.64
N VAL A 570 -8.10 6.62 43.59
CA VAL A 570 -7.33 6.93 42.37
C VAL A 570 -6.42 5.75 41.99
N CYS A 571 -5.77 5.10 42.97
CA CYS A 571 -4.96 3.91 42.75
C CYS A 571 -5.79 2.72 42.25
N LEU A 572 -7.03 2.59 42.68
CA LEU A 572 -7.97 1.57 42.24
C LEU A 572 -8.33 1.77 40.75
N VAL A 573 -8.64 3.00 40.34
CA VAL A 573 -8.87 3.35 38.93
C VAL A 573 -7.62 3.10 38.09
N LEU A 574 -6.43 3.44 38.59
CA LEU A 574 -5.15 3.18 37.94
C LEU A 574 -4.89 1.68 37.72
N GLY A 575 -5.11 0.86 38.74
CA GLY A 575 -4.93 -0.58 38.66
C GLY A 575 -5.88 -1.23 37.66
N LEU A 576 -7.17 -0.84 37.72
CA LEU A 576 -8.20 -1.36 36.82
C LEU A 576 -8.00 -0.90 35.38
N GLY A 577 -7.78 0.41 35.17
CA GLY A 577 -7.52 1.01 33.85
C GLY A 577 -6.23 0.49 33.23
N GLY A 578 -5.17 0.31 34.02
CA GLY A 578 -3.93 -0.30 33.57
C GLY A 578 -4.10 -1.76 33.17
N TRP A 579 -4.85 -2.55 33.94
CA TRP A 579 -5.17 -3.94 33.60
C TRP A 579 -6.00 -4.04 32.31
N GLY A 580 -7.09 -3.28 32.23
CA GLY A 580 -7.98 -3.24 31.07
C GLY A 580 -7.28 -2.74 29.81
N GLY A 581 -6.50 -1.66 29.91
CA GLY A 581 -5.72 -1.11 28.79
C GLY A 581 -4.70 -2.10 28.24
N VAL A 582 -3.94 -2.78 29.10
CA VAL A 582 -2.96 -3.80 28.65
C VAL A 582 -3.66 -5.01 28.01
N ARG A 583 -4.77 -5.47 28.58
CA ARG A 583 -5.56 -6.55 27.97
C ARG A 583 -6.10 -6.12 26.61
N LYS A 584 -6.54 -4.87 26.49
CA LYS A 584 -7.01 -4.34 25.22
C LYS A 584 -5.93 -4.30 24.15
N VAL A 585 -4.66 -4.04 24.52
CA VAL A 585 -3.52 -4.13 23.57
C VAL A 585 -3.35 -5.54 23.04
N LEU A 586 -3.41 -6.54 23.92
CA LEU A 586 -3.26 -7.95 23.52
C LEU A 586 -4.32 -8.35 22.51
N GLU A 587 -5.58 -7.95 22.76
CA GLU A 587 -6.70 -8.16 21.85
C GLU A 587 -6.54 -7.34 20.57
N THR A 588 -6.17 -6.06 20.68
CA THR A 588 -6.07 -5.16 19.54
C THR A 588 -4.96 -5.53 18.57
N PHE A 589 -3.85 -6.07 19.07
CA PHE A 589 -2.78 -6.55 18.21
C PHE A 589 -2.96 -8.00 17.77
N ALA A 590 -3.98 -8.71 18.29
CA ALA A 590 -4.25 -10.12 18.01
C ALA A 590 -2.99 -11.02 18.11
N LEU A 591 -2.06 -10.69 19.04
CA LEU A 591 -0.73 -11.31 19.08
C LEU A 591 -0.78 -12.83 19.27
N GLU A 592 -1.72 -13.31 20.08
CA GLU A 592 -1.90 -14.75 20.33
C GLU A 592 -2.40 -15.49 19.08
N GLN A 593 -3.31 -14.88 18.31
CA GLN A 593 -3.80 -15.44 17.05
C GLN A 593 -2.70 -15.45 15.99
N GLU A 594 -1.87 -14.39 15.92
CA GLU A 594 -0.71 -14.35 15.03
C GLU A 594 0.35 -15.41 15.39
N ILE A 595 0.57 -15.69 16.68
CA ILE A 595 1.47 -16.78 17.12
C ILE A 595 0.92 -18.14 16.68
N GLN A 596 -0.37 -18.40 16.90
CA GLN A 596 -1.00 -19.67 16.53
C GLN A 596 -0.92 -19.93 15.02
N ARG A 597 -1.25 -18.92 14.21
CA ARG A 597 -1.12 -18.97 12.75
C ARG A 597 0.33 -19.13 12.30
N GLY A 598 1.23 -18.37 12.92
CA GLY A 598 2.66 -18.45 12.64
C GLY A 598 3.22 -19.85 12.86
N ASN A 599 2.84 -20.52 13.96
CA ASN A 599 3.23 -21.91 14.23
C ASN A 599 2.69 -22.89 13.19
N LEU A 600 1.45 -22.68 12.73
CA LEU A 600 0.84 -23.52 11.72
C LEU A 600 1.56 -23.36 10.37
N VAL A 601 1.77 -22.13 9.90
CA VAL A 601 2.57 -21.83 8.70
C VAL A 601 3.98 -22.41 8.81
N LEU A 602 4.64 -22.23 9.96
CA LEU A 602 5.98 -22.75 10.22
C LEU A 602 6.03 -24.27 10.06
N SER A 603 4.99 -24.99 10.49
CA SER A 603 4.93 -26.45 10.34
C SER A 603 4.89 -26.91 8.87
N TYR A 604 4.19 -26.18 8.00
CA TYR A 604 4.17 -26.43 6.55
C TYR A 604 5.51 -26.09 5.89
N LEU A 605 6.10 -24.95 6.26
CA LEU A 605 7.41 -24.53 5.77
C LEU A 605 8.51 -25.54 6.17
N ALA A 606 8.55 -25.97 7.42
CA ALA A 606 9.52 -26.96 7.90
C ALA A 606 9.34 -28.32 7.22
N THR A 607 8.10 -28.70 6.90
CA THR A 607 7.81 -29.91 6.12
C THR A 607 8.34 -29.79 4.70
N ALA A 608 8.10 -28.65 4.04
CA ALA A 608 8.64 -28.37 2.72
C ALA A 608 10.18 -28.32 2.71
N GLU A 609 10.79 -27.77 3.76
CA GLU A 609 12.25 -27.74 3.91
C GLU A 609 12.85 -29.15 3.96
N LYS A 610 12.24 -30.03 4.74
CA LYS A 610 12.67 -31.43 4.88
C LYS A 610 12.50 -32.23 3.60
N ILE A 611 11.41 -32.00 2.86
CA ILE A 611 11.12 -32.73 1.61
C ILE A 611 11.97 -32.21 0.45
N GLY A 612 12.11 -30.89 0.32
CA GLY A 612 12.96 -30.24 -0.69
C GLY A 612 12.52 -30.39 -2.15
N THR A 613 11.30 -30.86 -2.42
CA THR A 613 10.76 -31.01 -3.78
C THR A 613 9.98 -29.77 -4.21
N SER A 614 9.95 -29.49 -5.52
CA SER A 614 9.14 -28.37 -6.06
C SER A 614 7.68 -28.44 -5.65
N ALA A 615 7.10 -29.65 -5.63
CA ALA A 615 5.71 -29.86 -5.23
C ALA A 615 5.47 -29.47 -3.76
N ALA A 616 6.35 -29.87 -2.83
CA ALA A 616 6.22 -29.50 -1.42
C ALA A 616 6.41 -28.00 -1.19
N ILE A 617 7.32 -27.36 -1.94
CA ILE A 617 7.53 -25.91 -1.88
C ILE A 617 6.28 -25.16 -2.38
N LEU A 618 5.68 -25.61 -3.48
CA LEU A 618 4.45 -25.04 -4.03
C LEU A 618 3.27 -25.20 -3.07
N GLU A 619 3.07 -26.40 -2.53
CA GLU A 619 2.02 -26.68 -1.55
C GLU A 619 2.16 -25.79 -0.30
N SER A 620 3.38 -25.63 0.21
CA SER A 620 3.63 -24.73 1.34
C SER A 620 3.43 -23.26 0.99
N ALA A 621 3.75 -22.83 -0.24
CA ALA A 621 3.51 -21.46 -0.70
C ALA A 621 2.01 -21.17 -0.88
N ASP A 622 1.24 -22.15 -1.37
CA ASP A 622 -0.21 -22.06 -1.51
C ASP A 622 -0.91 -22.03 -0.15
N TYR A 623 -0.47 -22.86 0.79
CA TYR A 623 -0.94 -22.83 2.18
C TYR A 623 -0.67 -21.46 2.83
N PHE A 624 0.56 -20.97 2.66
CA PHE A 624 0.96 -19.65 3.14
C PHE A 624 0.06 -18.54 2.58
N LEU A 625 -0.22 -18.56 1.27
CA LEU A 625 -1.12 -17.61 0.62
C LEU A 625 -2.53 -17.64 1.21
N GLN A 626 -3.09 -18.84 1.38
CA GLN A 626 -4.43 -19.03 1.94
C GLN A 626 -4.53 -18.50 3.37
N ASP A 627 -3.53 -18.76 4.21
CA ASP A 627 -3.48 -18.22 5.58
C ASP A 627 -3.44 -16.69 5.58
N GLN A 628 -2.62 -16.07 4.71
CA GLN A 628 -2.58 -14.60 4.60
C GLN A 628 -3.90 -14.02 4.08
N ALA A 629 -4.54 -14.67 3.10
CA ALA A 629 -5.81 -14.25 2.55
C ALA A 629 -6.93 -14.32 3.58
N HIS A 630 -7.02 -15.41 4.34
CA HIS A 630 -7.99 -15.57 5.42
C HIS A 630 -7.79 -14.54 6.54
N TRP A 631 -6.54 -14.26 6.90
CA TRP A 631 -6.24 -13.24 7.91
C TRP A 631 -6.65 -11.84 7.47
N HIS A 632 -6.29 -11.49 6.24
CA HIS A 632 -6.69 -10.21 5.68
C HIS A 632 -8.23 -10.07 5.65
N ALA A 633 -8.94 -11.11 5.20
CA ALA A 633 -10.40 -11.15 5.21
C ALA A 633 -11.00 -11.04 6.62
N LEU A 634 -10.37 -11.67 7.63
CA LEU A 634 -10.80 -11.58 9.03
C LEU A 634 -10.68 -10.15 9.56
N HIS A 635 -9.53 -9.50 9.35
CA HIS A 635 -9.30 -8.11 9.78
C HIS A 635 -10.14 -7.09 9.03
N ARG A 636 -10.59 -7.41 7.81
CA ARG A 636 -11.50 -6.56 7.03
C ARG A 636 -12.97 -6.73 7.44
N SER A 637 -13.42 -7.96 7.66
CA SER A 637 -14.82 -8.25 8.07
C SER A 637 -15.10 -7.83 9.52
N LYS A 638 -14.07 -7.93 10.37
CA LYS A 638 -14.07 -7.40 11.72
C LYS A 638 -12.85 -6.52 11.81
N PRO A 639 -12.90 -5.24 11.39
CA PRO A 639 -11.91 -4.31 11.89
C PRO A 639 -11.93 -4.53 13.41
N ILE A 640 -10.75 -4.71 14.00
CA ILE A 640 -10.59 -5.06 15.43
C ILE A 640 -11.41 -4.13 16.34
N GLU A 641 -11.79 -2.97 15.79
CA GLU A 641 -12.62 -1.92 16.31
C GLU A 641 -14.14 -2.18 16.32
N ALA A 642 -14.69 -3.06 15.49
CA ALA A 642 -16.10 -3.48 15.61
C ALA A 642 -16.34 -4.26 16.92
N ALA A 643 -15.31 -4.92 17.45
CA ALA A 643 -15.32 -5.50 18.81
C ALA A 643 -14.99 -4.47 19.91
N THR A 644 -14.80 -3.19 19.57
CA THR A 644 -14.57 -2.09 20.53
C THR A 644 -15.80 -1.20 20.76
N GLY A 645 -16.95 -1.56 20.18
CA GLY A 645 -18.23 -0.99 20.58
C GLY A 645 -18.68 -1.58 21.92
N GLY A 646 -18.08 -1.10 23.01
CA GLY A 646 -18.39 -1.46 24.40
C GLY A 646 -17.76 -0.49 25.36
#